data_AF-A0A927JXK8-F1
#
_entry.id   AF-A0A927JXK8-F1
#
_cell.length_a   1.000
_cell.length_b   1.000
_cell.length_c   1.000
_cell.angle_alpha   90.00
_cell.angle_beta   90.00
_cell.angle_gamma   90.00
#
_symmetry.space_group_name_H-M   'P 1'
#
loop_
_entity.id
_entity.type
_entity.pdbx_description
1 polymer ?
#
loop_
_entity_poly.entity_id
_entity_poly.type
_entity_poly.pdbx_seq_one_letter_code
_entity_poly.pdbx_strand_id
1 'polypeptide(L)'
;MTDTAPSDPQFENLLHHIQESRGLDFRGYKRTSLRRRITLRMEAVGVETFATYQAHLEADPGEFENLLNTVLINVTSFFRDADAWAVMKSEVIPKLIARSEPDHPIRVWSVGCASGEEPYSIAMLLADALGKAEFCRRVKIYATDLDEEALKVARLATYSPRNVENVPAELLERYFERTANHYVFERELRKCVIFGRHNVVYDAPISRIDLLICRNLLIYLEAGTQGVVLPRLHYALNTDGYLFLGKAETQLARSPLFRAVDTKNRIFSKVAQAWRRPIASGFREARTRRGEMSMPDVVLLENVLNEAGNAMLVVDEAGVVVFATNPARTLLGVGDADIGRPFQDLPISYRPIELRGPIEEVFRTRRPVRLEDQEYRLTQSDAIRLTIDARPLARNDGSIHAVLLSFTDTTQLHTLRIELEAVQETLENTIEELQSANEELETTNEELQSTNEELETTNEELQSTNEELETLNEEARSSNEEMESVNEELRIQAEQATSYRLYLEAVLRSMNGGIVVLDGKLDIQSWNRWSENAWGLRADEVVGTGFEALDIGLPVHLLRESIEAVRSGREAQAGQTLEAVDRRGRRILCEITMSALMDEGQRHRGLVLLFKDVTGENRRDEFSRYLGRIMGRALNEIYFLDPATLRFTLTNEGAQKKLGYTAQQLELLTLPDVLSGVSIDDVRAMLAPVLDRTKSEIVFETVIQTADRKEYPAEVCMQLFADEHPPILVAIVHDTTERQRLKAG
;
A
#
# COMPACT_ATOMS: atom_id res chain seq x y z
N MET A 1 -23.52 -51.31 6.95
CA MET A 1 -24.40 -50.35 7.65
C MET A 1 -24.17 -49.01 6.99
N THR A 2 -25.05 -48.65 6.06
CA THR A 2 -25.08 -47.35 5.38
C THR A 2 -25.60 -46.31 6.37
N ASP A 3 -24.75 -45.35 6.70
CA ASP A 3 -25.02 -44.31 7.70
C ASP A 3 -25.84 -43.19 7.04
N THR A 4 -27.13 -43.44 6.80
CA THR A 4 -28.08 -42.44 6.29
C THR A 4 -28.72 -41.72 7.47
N ALA A 5 -28.00 -40.76 8.04
CA ALA A 5 -28.62 -39.73 8.88
C ALA A 5 -29.53 -38.83 7.99
N PRO A 6 -30.66 -38.31 8.50
CA PRO A 6 -31.51 -37.42 7.72
C PRO A 6 -30.72 -36.18 7.27
N SER A 7 -30.83 -35.89 5.97
CA SER A 7 -30.20 -34.74 5.34
C SER A 7 -30.67 -33.44 6.01
N ASP A 8 -29.73 -32.69 6.59
CA ASP A 8 -29.99 -31.38 7.18
C ASP A 8 -30.06 -30.35 6.05
N PRO A 9 -31.24 -29.75 5.78
CA PRO A 9 -31.42 -28.88 4.61
C PRO A 9 -30.48 -27.67 4.60
N GLN A 10 -30.14 -27.12 5.78
CA GLN A 10 -29.23 -25.98 5.86
C GLN A 10 -27.80 -26.37 5.51
N PHE A 11 -27.39 -27.58 5.89
CA PHE A 11 -26.08 -28.12 5.55
C PHE A 11 -25.95 -28.40 4.04
N GLU A 12 -26.98 -28.99 3.42
CA GLU A 12 -26.97 -29.22 1.97
C GLU A 12 -27.01 -27.92 1.17
N ASN A 13 -27.77 -26.92 1.61
CA ASN A 13 -27.79 -25.61 0.97
C ASN A 13 -26.41 -24.92 1.02
N LEU A 14 -25.71 -25.00 2.16
CA LEU A 14 -24.34 -24.49 2.28
C LEU A 14 -23.39 -25.18 1.30
N LEU A 15 -23.50 -26.51 1.15
CA LEU A 15 -22.67 -27.25 0.19
C LEU A 15 -23.00 -26.92 -1.26
N HIS A 16 -24.27 -26.69 -1.58
CA HIS A 16 -24.70 -26.20 -2.90
C HIS A 16 -24.12 -24.81 -3.18
N HIS A 17 -24.21 -23.89 -2.22
CA HIS A 17 -23.64 -22.56 -2.32
C HIS A 17 -22.12 -22.59 -2.54
N ILE A 18 -21.40 -23.46 -1.82
CA ILE A 18 -19.95 -23.66 -2.03
C ILE A 18 -19.65 -24.21 -3.44
N GLN A 19 -20.49 -25.13 -3.92
CA GLN A 19 -20.36 -25.68 -5.27
C GLN A 19 -20.60 -24.61 -6.34
N GLU A 20 -21.63 -23.78 -6.23
CA GLU A 20 -21.93 -22.71 -7.19
C GLU A 20 -20.88 -21.60 -7.16
N SER A 21 -20.46 -21.16 -5.97
CA SER A 21 -19.54 -20.03 -5.81
C SER A 21 -18.10 -20.35 -6.21
N ARG A 22 -17.61 -21.59 -5.99
CA ARG A 22 -16.20 -21.95 -6.24
C ARG A 22 -16.00 -23.20 -7.11
N GLY A 23 -17.07 -23.83 -7.58
CA GLY A 23 -17.02 -25.06 -8.39
C GLY A 23 -16.49 -26.27 -7.62
N LEU A 24 -16.58 -26.25 -6.28
CA LEU A 24 -16.10 -27.34 -5.42
C LEU A 24 -17.22 -28.31 -5.11
N ASP A 25 -17.18 -29.47 -5.78
CA ASP A 25 -18.21 -30.49 -5.64
C ASP A 25 -17.89 -31.47 -4.50
N PHE A 26 -18.69 -31.38 -3.45
CA PHE A 26 -18.61 -32.25 -2.26
C PHE A 26 -19.56 -33.45 -2.30
N ARG A 27 -20.30 -33.69 -3.39
CA ARG A 27 -21.32 -34.76 -3.46
C ARG A 27 -20.75 -36.16 -3.19
N GLY A 28 -19.50 -36.41 -3.56
CA GLY A 28 -18.79 -37.68 -3.33
C GLY A 28 -18.03 -37.79 -2.00
N TYR A 29 -18.09 -36.77 -1.15
CA TYR A 29 -17.38 -36.73 0.13
C TYR A 29 -18.26 -37.24 1.28
N LYS A 30 -17.62 -37.84 2.29
CA LYS A 30 -18.31 -38.33 3.49
C LYS A 30 -18.98 -37.18 4.26
N ARG A 31 -20.31 -37.16 4.22
CA ARG A 31 -21.13 -36.11 4.87
C ARG A 31 -20.84 -35.93 6.36
N THR A 32 -20.66 -37.01 7.10
CA THR A 32 -20.33 -36.98 8.54
C THR A 32 -19.00 -36.27 8.83
N SER A 33 -18.01 -36.44 7.95
CA SER A 33 -16.69 -35.81 8.11
C SER A 33 -16.71 -34.34 7.71
N LEU A 34 -17.39 -34.02 6.61
CA LEU A 34 -17.59 -32.63 6.17
C LEU A 34 -18.33 -31.82 7.22
N ARG A 35 -19.49 -32.31 7.69
CA ARG A 35 -20.31 -31.65 8.71
C ARG A 35 -19.46 -31.33 9.95
N ARG A 36 -18.73 -32.30 10.48
CA ARG A 36 -17.87 -32.11 11.65
C ARG A 36 -16.82 -31.02 11.45
N ARG A 37 -16.19 -30.96 10.27
CA ARG A 37 -15.15 -29.95 9.97
C ARG A 37 -15.71 -28.55 9.78
N ILE A 38 -16.84 -28.45 9.09
CA ILE A 38 -17.54 -27.18 8.90
C ILE A 38 -18.02 -26.66 10.26
N THR A 39 -18.61 -27.52 11.11
CA THR A 39 -18.99 -27.13 12.48
C THR A 39 -17.81 -26.64 13.30
N LEU A 40 -16.63 -27.29 13.22
CA LEU A 40 -15.42 -26.80 13.89
C LEU A 40 -14.97 -25.42 13.38
N ARG A 41 -15.12 -25.13 12.09
CA ARG A 41 -14.82 -23.80 11.54
C ARG A 41 -15.83 -22.77 12.01
N MET A 42 -17.11 -23.11 12.01
CA MET A 42 -18.20 -22.28 12.54
C MET A 42 -17.97 -21.91 14.01
N GLU A 43 -17.55 -22.88 14.84
CA GLU A 43 -17.18 -22.62 16.25
C GLU A 43 -16.00 -21.63 16.36
N ALA A 44 -15.00 -21.73 15.47
CA ALA A 44 -13.84 -20.83 15.46
C ALA A 44 -14.18 -19.38 15.09
N VAL A 45 -15.22 -19.17 14.27
CA VAL A 45 -15.72 -17.82 13.92
C VAL A 45 -16.93 -17.37 14.76
N GLY A 46 -17.35 -18.19 15.74
CA GLY A 46 -18.45 -17.86 16.65
C GLY A 46 -19.85 -17.92 16.02
N VAL A 47 -20.05 -18.76 15.01
CA VAL A 47 -21.33 -18.88 14.28
C VAL A 47 -22.04 -20.19 14.63
N GLU A 48 -23.35 -20.12 14.93
CA GLU A 48 -24.09 -21.28 15.47
C GLU A 48 -24.84 -22.12 14.42
N THR A 49 -25.19 -21.55 13.26
CA THR A 49 -26.02 -22.23 12.23
C THR A 49 -25.37 -22.21 10.85
N PHE A 50 -25.66 -23.21 10.01
CA PHE A 50 -25.12 -23.26 8.64
C PHE A 50 -25.61 -22.09 7.77
N ALA A 51 -26.84 -21.62 7.98
CA ALA A 51 -27.39 -20.46 7.28
C ALA A 51 -26.67 -19.16 7.66
N THR A 52 -26.41 -18.93 8.96
CA THR A 52 -25.64 -17.76 9.40
C THR A 52 -24.18 -17.86 8.96
N TYR A 53 -23.63 -19.06 8.83
CA TYR A 53 -22.29 -19.27 8.32
C TYR A 53 -22.19 -19.02 6.81
N GLN A 54 -23.22 -19.39 6.02
CA GLN A 54 -23.31 -19.03 4.61
C GLN A 54 -23.30 -17.50 4.43
N ALA A 55 -24.11 -16.77 5.21
CA ALA A 55 -24.11 -15.31 5.18
C ALA A 55 -22.75 -14.71 5.58
N HIS A 56 -22.01 -15.37 6.47
CA HIS A 56 -20.66 -14.97 6.83
C HIS A 56 -19.65 -15.19 5.70
N LEU A 57 -19.75 -16.29 4.95
CA LEU A 57 -18.94 -16.55 3.75
C LEU A 57 -19.20 -15.52 2.64
N GLU A 58 -20.44 -15.05 2.51
CA GLU A 58 -20.81 -14.00 1.54
C GLU A 58 -20.26 -12.62 1.96
N ALA A 59 -20.22 -12.33 3.27
CA ALA A 59 -19.75 -11.05 3.80
C ALA A 59 -18.21 -10.94 3.92
N ASP A 60 -17.50 -12.05 4.10
CA ASP A 60 -16.04 -12.10 4.19
C ASP A 60 -15.45 -13.07 3.15
N PRO A 61 -14.98 -12.55 1.99
CA PRO A 61 -14.37 -13.38 0.95
C PRO A 61 -13.16 -14.21 1.42
N GLY A 62 -12.43 -13.75 2.45
CA GLY A 62 -11.27 -14.45 3.01
C GLY A 62 -11.64 -15.64 3.88
N GLU A 63 -12.86 -15.68 4.43
CA GLU A 63 -13.33 -16.81 5.25
C GLU A 63 -13.46 -18.09 4.44
N PHE A 64 -13.70 -17.98 3.14
CA PHE A 64 -13.79 -19.14 2.26
C PHE A 64 -12.49 -19.94 2.23
N GLU A 65 -11.34 -19.27 2.18
CA GLU A 65 -10.03 -19.93 2.24
C GLU A 65 -9.84 -20.67 3.56
N ASN A 66 -10.26 -20.07 4.67
CA ASN A 66 -10.18 -20.69 5.99
C ASN A 66 -11.10 -21.91 6.12
N LEU A 67 -12.31 -21.84 5.54
CA LEU A 67 -13.23 -22.95 5.44
C LEU A 67 -12.59 -24.10 4.65
N LEU A 68 -12.08 -23.81 3.45
CA LEU A 68 -11.43 -24.82 2.61
C LEU A 68 -10.25 -25.46 3.33
N ASN A 69 -9.35 -24.69 3.92
CA ASN A 69 -8.22 -25.20 4.70
C ASN A 69 -8.64 -26.11 5.88
N THR A 70 -9.85 -25.90 6.41
CA THR A 70 -10.41 -26.71 7.49
C THR A 70 -11.09 -27.99 6.96
N VAL A 71 -11.80 -27.87 5.84
CA VAL A 71 -12.65 -28.89 5.22
C VAL A 71 -11.84 -29.85 4.35
N LEU A 72 -11.13 -29.30 3.37
CA LEU A 72 -10.08 -29.94 2.60
C LEU A 72 -8.83 -29.79 3.46
N ILE A 73 -8.32 -30.86 4.09
CA ILE A 73 -7.02 -30.72 4.76
C ILE A 73 -5.97 -30.51 3.66
N ASN A 74 -5.73 -29.26 3.28
CA ASN A 74 -4.69 -28.82 2.38
C ASN A 74 -3.31 -28.82 3.06
N VAL A 75 -3.21 -29.39 4.29
CA VAL A 75 -1.94 -29.62 4.98
C VAL A 75 -1.18 -30.73 4.23
N THR A 76 -0.43 -30.30 3.23
CA THR A 76 0.63 -31.06 2.60
C THR A 76 1.98 -30.58 3.16
N SER A 77 3.01 -31.39 2.94
CA SER A 77 4.38 -31.04 3.33
C SER A 77 5.33 -31.82 2.44
N PHE A 78 6.50 -31.26 2.18
CA PHE A 78 7.54 -31.96 1.42
C PHE A 78 7.87 -33.28 2.10
N PHE A 79 8.00 -34.33 1.28
CA PHE A 79 8.34 -35.68 1.75
C PHE A 79 7.42 -36.23 2.86
N ARG A 80 6.14 -35.86 2.86
CA ARG A 80 5.13 -36.42 3.79
C ARG A 80 5.16 -37.95 3.77
N ASP A 81 5.33 -38.57 4.94
CA ASP A 81 5.66 -39.99 5.11
C ASP A 81 7.02 -40.36 4.48
N ALA A 82 8.11 -39.85 5.07
CA ALA A 82 9.46 -39.98 4.54
C ALA A 82 9.90 -41.44 4.26
N ASP A 83 9.39 -42.41 5.02
CA ASP A 83 9.60 -43.84 4.80
C ASP A 83 9.06 -44.32 3.44
N ALA A 84 7.93 -43.77 2.98
CA ALA A 84 7.38 -44.09 1.68
C ALA A 84 8.20 -43.47 0.53
N TRP A 85 8.69 -42.24 0.71
CA TRP A 85 9.58 -41.59 -0.25
C TRP A 85 10.95 -42.27 -0.34
N ALA A 86 11.44 -42.86 0.75
CA ALA A 86 12.66 -43.67 0.73
C ALA A 86 12.51 -44.91 -0.18
N VAL A 87 11.36 -45.58 -0.16
CA VAL A 87 11.05 -46.70 -1.07
C VAL A 87 10.87 -46.20 -2.50
N MET A 88 10.23 -45.04 -2.69
CA MET A 88 10.14 -44.40 -4.00
C MET A 88 11.53 -44.16 -4.62
N LYS A 89 12.47 -43.60 -3.83
CA LYS A 89 13.85 -43.33 -4.23
C LYS A 89 14.66 -44.60 -4.52
N SER A 90 14.59 -45.59 -3.64
CA SER A 90 15.46 -46.78 -3.70
C SER A 90 14.95 -47.88 -4.62
N GLU A 91 13.63 -48.01 -4.80
CA GLU A 91 13.04 -49.12 -5.55
C GLU A 91 12.29 -48.71 -6.81
N VAL A 92 11.42 -47.69 -6.72
CA VAL A 92 10.48 -47.38 -7.80
C VAL A 92 11.17 -46.57 -8.90
N ILE A 93 11.81 -45.45 -8.55
CA ILE A 93 12.47 -44.56 -9.50
C ILE A 93 13.55 -45.29 -10.33
N PRO A 94 14.45 -46.09 -9.74
CA PRO A 94 15.44 -46.83 -10.53
C PRO A 94 14.79 -47.81 -11.52
N LYS A 95 13.73 -48.52 -11.11
CA LYS A 95 12.98 -49.43 -12.00
C LYS A 95 12.24 -48.66 -13.11
N LEU A 96 11.72 -47.47 -12.81
CA LEU A 96 11.09 -46.59 -13.78
C LEU A 96 12.09 -46.18 -14.87
N ILE A 97 13.25 -45.65 -14.46
CA ILE A 97 14.30 -45.16 -15.35
C ILE A 97 14.90 -46.30 -16.19
N ALA A 98 15.17 -47.46 -15.59
CA ALA A 98 15.79 -48.58 -16.28
C ALA A 98 14.89 -49.22 -17.37
N ARG A 99 13.56 -49.03 -17.27
CA ARG A 99 12.59 -49.55 -18.24
C ARG A 99 12.34 -48.61 -19.40
N SER A 100 12.53 -47.33 -19.18
CA SER A 100 12.34 -46.32 -20.22
C SER A 100 13.57 -46.27 -21.13
N GLU A 101 13.39 -46.51 -22.43
CA GLU A 101 14.43 -46.22 -23.42
C GLU A 101 14.95 -44.77 -23.26
N PRO A 102 16.20 -44.47 -23.64
CA PRO A 102 16.83 -43.15 -23.40
C PRO A 102 16.02 -41.94 -23.87
N ASP A 103 15.13 -42.12 -24.86
CA ASP A 103 14.27 -41.08 -25.41
C ASP A 103 12.79 -41.21 -25.01
N HIS A 104 12.41 -42.23 -24.24
CA HIS A 104 11.04 -42.38 -23.78
C HIS A 104 10.74 -41.35 -22.67
N PRO A 105 9.65 -40.56 -22.78
CA PRO A 105 9.28 -39.58 -21.77
C PRO A 105 8.75 -40.28 -20.52
N ILE A 106 9.10 -39.77 -19.34
CA ILE A 106 8.59 -40.22 -18.05
C ILE A 106 7.46 -39.29 -17.64
N ARG A 107 6.24 -39.82 -17.55
CA ARG A 107 5.04 -39.06 -17.23
C ARG A 107 4.58 -39.39 -15.81
N VAL A 108 4.55 -38.37 -14.95
CA VAL A 108 4.07 -38.49 -13.57
C VAL A 108 2.76 -37.73 -13.44
N TRP A 109 1.79 -38.25 -12.68
CA TRP A 109 0.57 -37.51 -12.35
C TRP A 109 0.34 -37.48 -10.84
N SER A 110 0.38 -36.30 -10.23
CA SER A 110 0.04 -36.04 -8.83
C SER A 110 -1.40 -35.53 -8.74
N VAL A 111 -2.29 -36.34 -8.19
CA VAL A 111 -3.72 -36.03 -7.99
C VAL A 111 -3.94 -35.54 -6.57
N GLY A 112 -4.58 -34.38 -6.41
CA GLY A 112 -4.75 -33.73 -5.11
C GLY A 112 -3.44 -33.10 -4.64
N CYS A 113 -2.77 -32.33 -5.51
CA CYS A 113 -1.43 -31.82 -5.26
C CYS A 113 -1.34 -30.65 -4.25
N ALA A 114 -2.47 -30.06 -3.84
CA ALA A 114 -2.57 -28.91 -2.97
C ALA A 114 -1.57 -27.80 -3.38
N SER A 115 -0.78 -27.28 -2.44
CA SER A 115 0.22 -26.22 -2.65
C SER A 115 1.53 -26.69 -3.34
N GLY A 116 1.57 -27.90 -3.90
CA GLY A 116 2.64 -28.35 -4.80
C GLY A 116 3.81 -29.09 -4.16
N GLU A 117 3.84 -29.29 -2.84
CA GLU A 117 4.94 -29.96 -2.15
C GLU A 117 5.18 -31.40 -2.65
N GLU A 118 4.13 -32.13 -2.99
CA GLU A 118 4.21 -33.50 -3.49
C GLU A 118 4.80 -33.62 -4.91
N PRO A 119 4.31 -32.88 -5.93
CA PRO A 119 4.93 -32.90 -7.26
C PRO A 119 6.38 -32.38 -7.24
N TYR A 120 6.73 -31.43 -6.38
CA TYR A 120 8.12 -31.01 -6.24
C TYR A 120 8.99 -32.03 -5.50
N SER A 121 8.45 -32.78 -4.53
CA SER A 121 9.15 -33.87 -3.87
C SER A 121 9.58 -34.95 -4.88
N ILE A 122 8.67 -35.39 -5.76
CA ILE A 122 9.01 -36.36 -6.80
C ILE A 122 9.92 -35.76 -7.88
N ALA A 123 9.77 -34.48 -8.22
CA ALA A 123 10.67 -33.79 -9.15
C ALA A 123 12.11 -33.80 -8.67
N MET A 124 12.34 -33.50 -7.38
CA MET A 124 13.68 -33.54 -6.77
C MET A 124 14.28 -34.95 -6.84
N LEU A 125 13.51 -35.99 -6.51
CA LEU A 125 14.02 -37.36 -6.54
C LEU A 125 14.36 -37.84 -7.97
N LEU A 126 13.53 -37.49 -8.95
CA LEU A 126 13.79 -37.83 -10.35
C LEU A 126 14.98 -37.03 -10.90
N ALA A 127 15.12 -35.76 -10.54
CA ALA A 127 16.25 -34.94 -10.94
C ALA A 127 17.57 -35.38 -10.26
N ASP A 128 17.53 -35.87 -9.02
CA ASP A 128 18.70 -36.43 -8.32
C ASP A 128 19.14 -37.76 -8.97
N ALA A 129 18.19 -38.56 -9.48
CA ALA A 129 18.49 -39.83 -10.14
C ALA A 129 18.93 -39.69 -11.61
N LEU A 130 18.36 -38.75 -12.38
CA LEU A 130 18.65 -38.56 -13.82
C LEU A 130 19.69 -37.47 -14.10
N GLY A 131 19.86 -36.53 -13.18
CA GLY A 131 20.52 -35.24 -13.45
C GLY A 131 19.55 -34.20 -14.03
N LYS A 132 19.81 -32.91 -13.73
CA LYS A 132 18.91 -31.79 -14.10
C LYS A 132 18.62 -31.73 -15.61
N ALA A 133 19.63 -31.90 -16.46
CA ALA A 133 19.47 -31.78 -17.92
C ALA A 133 18.59 -32.89 -18.51
N GLU A 134 18.83 -34.14 -18.13
CA GLU A 134 18.02 -35.29 -18.56
C GLU A 134 16.59 -35.22 -18.01
N PHE A 135 16.43 -34.78 -16.76
CA PHE A 135 15.12 -34.53 -16.17
C PHE A 135 14.32 -33.53 -17.03
N CYS A 136 14.88 -32.38 -17.36
CA CYS A 136 14.18 -31.35 -18.14
C CYS A 136 13.81 -31.83 -19.55
N ARG A 137 14.62 -32.72 -20.16
CA ARG A 137 14.33 -33.30 -21.48
C ARG A 137 13.22 -34.35 -21.44
N ARG A 138 13.23 -35.24 -20.44
CA ARG A 138 12.43 -36.48 -20.46
C ARG A 138 11.22 -36.47 -19.55
N VAL A 139 11.22 -35.68 -18.48
CA VAL A 139 10.19 -35.78 -17.43
C VAL A 139 9.11 -34.72 -17.63
N LYS A 140 7.85 -35.15 -17.52
CA LYS A 140 6.68 -34.28 -17.41
C LYS A 140 5.84 -34.70 -16.21
N ILE A 141 5.60 -33.77 -15.31
CA ILE A 141 4.80 -34.00 -14.09
C ILE A 141 3.51 -33.21 -14.26
N TYR A 142 2.38 -33.91 -14.33
CA TYR A 142 1.06 -33.32 -14.26
C TYR A 142 0.66 -33.26 -12.78
N ALA A 143 0.29 -32.11 -12.28
CA ALA A 143 -0.10 -31.90 -10.90
C ALA A 143 -1.47 -31.23 -10.88
N THR A 144 -2.46 -31.90 -10.28
CA THR A 144 -3.84 -31.44 -10.38
C THR A 144 -4.52 -31.38 -9.04
N ASP A 145 -5.37 -30.37 -8.86
CA ASP A 145 -6.19 -30.18 -7.67
C ASP A 145 -7.55 -29.57 -8.04
N LEU A 146 -8.50 -29.60 -7.11
CA LEU A 146 -9.76 -28.87 -7.21
C LEU A 146 -9.63 -27.43 -6.69
N ASP A 147 -8.68 -27.17 -5.80
CA ASP A 147 -8.45 -25.87 -5.16
C ASP A 147 -7.50 -24.98 -6.01
N GLU A 148 -8.05 -23.96 -6.65
CA GLU A 148 -7.28 -23.02 -7.48
C GLU A 148 -6.32 -22.13 -6.66
N GLU A 149 -6.64 -21.78 -5.42
CA GLU A 149 -5.73 -20.96 -4.60
C GLU A 149 -4.50 -21.77 -4.21
N ALA A 150 -4.69 -23.03 -3.85
CA ALA A 150 -3.58 -23.96 -3.62
C ALA A 150 -2.73 -24.11 -4.90
N LEU A 151 -3.36 -24.23 -6.08
CA LEU A 151 -2.65 -24.28 -7.36
C LEU A 151 -1.89 -22.99 -7.67
N LYS A 152 -2.39 -21.79 -7.30
CA LYS A 152 -1.63 -20.54 -7.45
C LYS A 152 -0.34 -20.56 -6.64
N VAL A 153 -0.40 -20.99 -5.37
CA VAL A 153 0.79 -21.17 -4.52
C VAL A 153 1.75 -22.18 -5.14
N ALA A 154 1.22 -23.32 -5.60
CA ALA A 154 2.00 -24.34 -6.27
C ALA A 154 2.69 -23.81 -7.54
N ARG A 155 2.00 -22.97 -8.33
CA ARG A 155 2.53 -22.37 -9.55
C ARG A 155 3.67 -21.40 -9.27
N LEU A 156 3.55 -20.58 -8.23
CA LEU A 156 4.58 -19.64 -7.77
C LEU A 156 5.82 -20.34 -7.20
N ALA A 157 5.64 -21.55 -6.67
CA ALA A 157 6.72 -22.40 -6.15
C ALA A 157 7.63 -21.70 -5.12
N THR A 158 7.04 -20.81 -4.32
CA THR A 158 7.71 -20.03 -3.28
C THR A 158 7.15 -20.43 -1.93
N TYR A 159 8.04 -20.84 -1.02
CA TYR A 159 7.69 -21.51 0.21
C TYR A 159 8.32 -20.83 1.43
N SER A 160 7.63 -20.85 2.57
CA SER A 160 8.18 -20.36 3.84
C SER A 160 9.20 -21.35 4.43
N PRO A 161 10.07 -20.92 5.36
CA PRO A 161 11.00 -21.82 6.07
C PRO A 161 10.29 -23.00 6.76
N ARG A 162 9.06 -22.79 7.23
CA ARG A 162 8.25 -23.85 7.86
C ARG A 162 7.78 -24.90 6.86
N ASN A 163 7.45 -24.50 5.62
CA ASN A 163 7.00 -25.45 4.59
C ASN A 163 8.12 -26.41 4.19
N VAL A 164 9.37 -25.93 4.11
CA VAL A 164 10.53 -26.71 3.67
C VAL A 164 11.25 -27.46 4.79
N GLU A 165 10.76 -27.41 6.03
CA GLU A 165 11.40 -28.03 7.21
C GLU A 165 11.67 -29.54 7.03
N ASN A 166 10.77 -30.23 6.31
CA ASN A 166 10.87 -31.67 6.05
C ASN A 166 11.67 -32.02 4.77
N VAL A 167 12.23 -31.03 4.06
CA VAL A 167 13.11 -31.27 2.90
C VAL A 167 14.49 -31.68 3.42
N PRO A 168 15.06 -32.82 2.97
CA PRO A 168 16.44 -33.17 3.30
C PRO A 168 17.41 -32.06 2.92
N ALA A 169 18.32 -31.69 3.82
CA ALA A 169 19.21 -30.53 3.66
C ALA A 169 19.98 -30.54 2.33
N GLU A 170 20.46 -31.71 1.89
CA GLU A 170 21.17 -31.86 0.62
C GLU A 170 20.31 -31.55 -0.61
N LEU A 171 19.00 -31.82 -0.56
CA LEU A 171 18.06 -31.50 -1.63
C LEU A 171 17.63 -30.04 -1.57
N LEU A 172 17.45 -29.51 -0.35
CA LEU A 172 17.11 -28.11 -0.13
C LEU A 172 18.18 -27.19 -0.74
N GLU A 173 19.45 -27.45 -0.46
CA GLU A 173 20.59 -26.67 -0.99
C GLU A 173 20.72 -26.77 -2.52
N ARG A 174 20.34 -27.91 -3.13
CA ARG A 174 20.49 -28.15 -4.57
C ARG A 174 19.34 -27.63 -5.44
N TYR A 175 18.13 -27.59 -4.89
CA TYR A 175 16.90 -27.38 -5.65
C TYR A 175 16.07 -26.18 -5.19
N PHE A 176 16.50 -25.46 -4.15
CA PHE A 176 15.88 -24.20 -3.75
C PHE A 176 16.90 -23.07 -3.69
N GLU A 177 16.49 -21.91 -4.17
CA GLU A 177 17.19 -20.65 -3.95
C GLU A 177 16.60 -19.96 -2.71
N ARG A 178 17.47 -19.54 -1.79
CA ARG A 178 17.03 -18.84 -0.58
C ARG A 178 17.05 -17.33 -0.82
N THR A 179 15.88 -16.70 -0.76
CA THR A 179 15.72 -15.25 -0.95
C THR A 179 15.13 -14.65 0.31
N ALA A 180 15.90 -13.83 1.05
CA ALA A 180 15.53 -13.15 2.29
C ALA A 180 14.78 -14.02 3.32
N ASN A 181 13.45 -14.17 3.17
CA ASN A 181 12.56 -14.91 4.06
C ASN A 181 11.80 -16.08 3.41
N HIS A 182 12.10 -16.44 2.16
CA HIS A 182 11.43 -17.49 1.39
C HIS A 182 12.43 -18.40 0.67
N TYR A 183 11.96 -19.59 0.30
CA TYR A 183 12.65 -20.56 -0.54
C TYR A 183 11.92 -20.68 -1.88
N VAL A 184 12.61 -20.41 -2.98
CA VAL A 184 12.06 -20.50 -4.33
C VAL A 184 12.56 -21.78 -4.99
N PHE A 185 11.65 -22.62 -5.47
CA PHE A 185 12.03 -23.86 -6.15
C PHE A 185 12.69 -23.57 -7.50
N GLU A 186 13.65 -24.41 -7.88
CA GLU A 186 14.44 -24.22 -9.09
C GLU A 186 13.56 -24.09 -10.36
N ARG A 187 13.77 -22.98 -11.09
CA ARG A 187 12.95 -22.51 -12.21
C ARG A 187 12.92 -23.49 -13.38
N GLU A 188 14.05 -24.12 -13.70
CA GLU A 188 14.11 -25.07 -14.82
C GLU A 188 13.32 -26.35 -14.51
N LEU A 189 13.42 -26.87 -13.29
CA LEU A 189 12.63 -28.04 -12.87
C LEU A 189 11.15 -27.69 -12.73
N ARG A 190 10.84 -26.47 -12.26
CA ARG A 190 9.48 -25.96 -12.17
C ARG A 190 8.75 -26.02 -13.51
N LYS A 191 9.41 -25.67 -14.63
CA LYS A 191 8.81 -25.71 -15.99
C LYS A 191 8.37 -27.11 -16.43
N CYS A 192 8.90 -28.16 -15.80
CA CYS A 192 8.51 -29.55 -16.09
C CYS A 192 7.23 -29.98 -15.36
N VAL A 193 6.76 -29.19 -14.40
CA VAL A 193 5.53 -29.43 -13.64
C VAL A 193 4.38 -28.61 -14.24
N ILE A 194 3.32 -29.28 -14.65
CA ILE A 194 2.14 -28.68 -15.28
C ILE A 194 1.01 -28.75 -14.27
N PHE A 195 0.59 -27.58 -13.80
CA PHE A 195 -0.50 -27.45 -12.83
C PHE A 195 -1.82 -27.16 -13.55
N GLY A 196 -2.86 -27.90 -13.21
CA GLY A 196 -4.19 -27.67 -13.76
C GLY A 196 -5.29 -28.11 -12.82
N ARG A 197 -6.44 -27.43 -12.88
CA ARG A 197 -7.63 -27.86 -12.17
C ARG A 197 -8.15 -29.16 -12.77
N HIS A 198 -8.44 -30.16 -11.94
CA HIS A 198 -8.99 -31.45 -12.38
C HIS A 198 -9.81 -32.12 -11.29
N ASN A 199 -11.03 -32.51 -11.64
CA ASN A 199 -11.88 -33.35 -10.81
C ASN A 199 -11.72 -34.83 -11.18
N VAL A 200 -11.01 -35.57 -10.34
CA VAL A 200 -10.73 -37.01 -10.56
C VAL A 200 -11.99 -37.88 -10.71
N VAL A 201 -13.14 -37.43 -10.23
CA VAL A 201 -14.40 -38.18 -10.30
C VAL A 201 -15.06 -38.04 -11.69
N TYR A 202 -15.10 -36.81 -12.23
CA TYR A 202 -15.87 -36.48 -13.42
C TYR A 202 -15.00 -36.30 -14.66
N ASP A 203 -13.87 -35.62 -14.53
CA ASP A 203 -13.03 -35.20 -15.66
C ASP A 203 -12.26 -36.38 -16.24
N ALA A 204 -12.07 -36.38 -17.55
CA ALA A 204 -11.32 -37.43 -18.24
C ALA A 204 -9.91 -37.59 -17.63
N PRO A 205 -9.49 -38.82 -17.27
CA PRO A 205 -8.19 -39.02 -16.64
C PRO A 205 -7.05 -38.81 -17.65
N ILE A 206 -5.95 -38.22 -17.18
CA ILE A 206 -4.72 -38.10 -17.99
C ILE A 206 -4.18 -39.51 -18.26
N SER A 207 -3.99 -39.86 -19.52
CA SER A 207 -3.55 -41.20 -19.91
C SER A 207 -2.04 -41.31 -20.09
N ARG A 208 -1.56 -42.56 -20.17
CA ARG A 208 -0.15 -42.94 -20.38
C ARG A 208 0.77 -42.39 -19.28
N ILE A 209 0.39 -42.62 -18.03
CA ILE A 209 1.15 -42.21 -16.85
C ILE A 209 2.03 -43.38 -16.38
N ASP A 210 3.29 -43.12 -16.09
CA ASP A 210 4.24 -44.12 -15.60
C ASP A 210 4.25 -44.20 -14.07
N LEU A 211 4.06 -43.05 -13.41
CA LEU A 211 3.91 -42.94 -11.96
C LEU A 211 2.72 -42.06 -11.61
N LEU A 212 1.70 -42.63 -10.99
CA LEU A 212 0.53 -41.91 -10.48
C LEU A 212 0.63 -41.81 -8.96
N ILE A 213 0.54 -40.59 -8.44
CA ILE A 213 0.55 -40.27 -7.03
C ILE A 213 -0.84 -39.73 -6.68
N CYS A 214 -1.54 -40.37 -5.75
CA CYS A 214 -2.87 -39.96 -5.31
C CYS A 214 -2.95 -40.22 -3.81
N ARG A 215 -2.36 -39.31 -3.02
CA ARG A 215 -2.14 -39.54 -1.59
C ARG A 215 -3.08 -38.71 -0.75
N ASN A 216 -3.63 -39.35 0.28
CA ASN A 216 -4.47 -38.70 1.29
C ASN A 216 -5.74 -38.02 0.72
N LEU A 217 -6.16 -38.37 -0.50
CA LEU A 217 -7.38 -37.86 -1.14
C LEU A 217 -8.53 -38.85 -0.96
N LEU A 218 -8.29 -40.14 -1.17
CA LEU A 218 -9.35 -41.16 -1.21
C LEU A 218 -10.04 -41.31 0.14
N ILE A 219 -9.36 -40.99 1.25
CA ILE A 219 -9.92 -41.07 2.61
C ILE A 219 -11.18 -40.22 2.81
N TYR A 220 -11.34 -39.15 2.04
CA TYR A 220 -12.48 -38.24 2.11
C TYR A 220 -13.69 -38.71 1.32
N LEU A 221 -13.45 -39.54 0.30
CA LEU A 221 -14.48 -40.02 -0.61
C LEU A 221 -15.29 -41.17 0.01
N GLU A 222 -16.57 -41.24 -0.35
CA GLU A 222 -17.42 -42.37 -0.02
C GLU A 222 -17.03 -43.62 -0.82
N ALA A 223 -17.40 -44.80 -0.31
CA ALA A 223 -17.00 -46.07 -0.94
C ALA A 223 -17.48 -46.19 -2.40
N GLY A 224 -18.68 -45.66 -2.72
CA GLY A 224 -19.19 -45.61 -4.09
C GLY A 224 -18.31 -44.77 -5.01
N THR A 225 -17.95 -43.55 -4.57
CA THR A 225 -17.08 -42.64 -5.33
C THR A 225 -15.67 -43.20 -5.49
N GLN A 226 -15.11 -43.85 -4.45
CA GLN A 226 -13.84 -44.57 -4.58
C GLN A 226 -13.91 -45.67 -5.65
N GLY A 227 -15.04 -46.38 -5.76
CA GLY A 227 -15.30 -47.39 -6.79
C GLY A 227 -15.29 -46.84 -8.22
N VAL A 228 -15.60 -45.54 -8.40
CA VAL A 228 -15.52 -44.84 -9.70
C VAL A 228 -14.09 -44.36 -9.99
N VAL A 229 -13.42 -43.79 -8.99
CA VAL A 229 -12.07 -43.21 -9.15
C VAL A 229 -11.03 -44.29 -9.44
N LEU A 230 -11.09 -45.45 -8.78
CA LEU A 230 -10.06 -46.49 -8.92
C LEU A 230 -9.90 -47.05 -10.35
N PRO A 231 -10.97 -47.42 -11.08
CA PRO A 231 -10.86 -47.78 -12.50
C PRO A 231 -10.27 -46.67 -13.37
N ARG A 232 -10.58 -45.39 -13.09
CA ARG A 232 -10.03 -44.25 -13.84
C ARG A 232 -8.52 -44.10 -13.62
N LEU A 233 -8.05 -44.22 -12.38
CA LEU A 233 -6.61 -44.23 -12.07
C LEU A 233 -5.90 -45.45 -12.69
N HIS A 234 -6.55 -46.61 -12.72
CA HIS A 234 -6.01 -47.79 -13.41
C HIS A 234 -5.89 -47.57 -14.92
N TYR A 235 -6.90 -46.96 -15.55
CA TYR A 235 -6.89 -46.63 -16.97
C TYR A 235 -5.77 -45.63 -17.31
N ALA A 236 -5.55 -44.62 -16.48
CA ALA A 236 -4.50 -43.61 -16.64
C ALA A 236 -3.09 -44.20 -16.74
N LEU A 237 -2.82 -45.26 -15.97
CA LEU A 237 -1.49 -45.87 -15.86
C LEU A 237 -1.11 -46.72 -17.08
N ASN A 238 0.16 -46.65 -17.50
CA ASN A 238 0.76 -47.61 -18.42
C ASN A 238 0.80 -49.01 -17.78
N THR A 239 0.90 -50.06 -18.61
CA THR A 239 0.83 -51.48 -18.19
C THR A 239 1.78 -51.82 -17.03
N ASP A 240 2.96 -51.20 -16.99
CA ASP A 240 3.98 -51.39 -15.96
C ASP A 240 4.13 -50.20 -15.00
N GLY A 241 3.14 -49.29 -15.01
CA GLY A 241 3.12 -48.08 -14.19
C GLY A 241 2.87 -48.36 -12.72
N TYR A 242 3.25 -47.39 -11.89
CA TYR A 242 3.16 -47.45 -10.44
C TYR A 242 2.09 -46.50 -9.90
N LEU A 243 1.36 -46.95 -8.89
CA LEU A 243 0.41 -46.15 -8.12
C LEU A 243 0.96 -45.95 -6.70
N PHE A 244 1.05 -44.70 -6.26
CA PHE A 244 1.50 -44.32 -4.94
C PHE A 244 0.38 -43.64 -4.15
N LEU A 245 0.04 -44.21 -2.99
CA LEU A 245 -1.10 -43.81 -2.16
C LEU A 245 -0.66 -43.40 -0.75
N GLY A 246 -1.59 -42.79 -0.01
CA GLY A 246 -1.43 -42.42 1.39
C GLY A 246 -1.61 -43.63 2.32
N LYS A 247 -0.91 -43.64 3.47
CA LYS A 247 -0.92 -44.77 4.42
C LYS A 247 -2.33 -45.21 4.87
N ALA A 248 -3.24 -44.25 5.01
CA ALA A 248 -4.61 -44.44 5.49
C ALA A 248 -5.57 -45.01 4.41
N GLU A 249 -5.14 -45.13 3.15
CA GLU A 249 -5.98 -45.53 2.01
C GLU A 249 -6.04 -47.05 1.85
N THR A 250 -6.64 -47.69 2.85
CA THR A 250 -6.64 -49.14 3.06
C THR A 250 -7.51 -49.95 2.09
N GLN A 251 -8.49 -49.33 1.42
CA GLN A 251 -9.47 -50.05 0.59
C GLN A 251 -8.88 -50.64 -0.71
N LEU A 252 -7.76 -50.10 -1.22
CA LEU A 252 -7.15 -50.60 -2.46
C LEU A 252 -6.49 -51.97 -2.35
N ALA A 253 -6.09 -52.41 -1.16
CA ALA A 253 -5.44 -53.70 -0.97
C ALA A 253 -6.34 -54.90 -1.37
N ARG A 254 -7.64 -54.67 -1.61
CA ARG A 254 -8.62 -55.68 -2.04
C ARG A 254 -8.99 -55.60 -3.52
N SER A 255 -8.52 -54.61 -4.26
CA SER A 255 -8.85 -54.45 -5.68
C SER A 255 -7.99 -55.40 -6.54
N PRO A 256 -8.57 -56.16 -7.48
CA PRO A 256 -7.80 -57.00 -8.40
C PRO A 256 -7.03 -56.19 -9.46
N LEU A 257 -7.23 -54.87 -9.50
CA LEU A 257 -6.63 -53.96 -10.49
C LEU A 257 -5.14 -53.66 -10.22
N PHE A 258 -4.68 -53.82 -8.99
CA PHE A 258 -3.35 -53.41 -8.55
C PHE A 258 -2.66 -54.50 -7.74
N ARG A 259 -1.36 -54.68 -7.99
CA ARG A 259 -0.51 -55.60 -7.22
C ARG A 259 0.36 -54.79 -6.28
N ALA A 260 0.39 -55.15 -5.01
CA ALA A 260 1.24 -54.48 -4.02
C ALA A 260 2.72 -54.68 -4.34
N VAL A 261 3.46 -53.57 -4.39
CA VAL A 261 4.93 -53.53 -4.47
C VAL A 261 5.48 -53.36 -3.07
N ASP A 262 4.91 -52.40 -2.32
CA ASP A 262 5.12 -52.24 -0.88
C ASP A 262 3.78 -51.97 -0.20
N THR A 263 3.29 -52.95 0.56
CA THR A 263 2.01 -52.86 1.27
C THR A 263 2.06 -51.89 2.45
N LYS A 264 3.22 -51.74 3.12
CA LYS A 264 3.41 -50.85 4.27
C LYS A 264 3.33 -49.39 3.84
N ASN A 265 3.99 -49.06 2.74
CA ASN A 265 4.09 -47.71 2.18
C ASN A 265 3.06 -47.42 1.09
N ARG A 266 2.16 -48.36 0.80
CA ARG A 266 1.04 -48.22 -0.15
C ARG A 266 1.49 -47.86 -1.57
N ILE A 267 2.49 -48.59 -2.06
CA ILE A 267 2.97 -48.52 -3.43
C ILE A 267 2.52 -49.78 -4.17
N PHE A 268 1.93 -49.60 -5.35
CA PHE A 268 1.35 -50.66 -6.15
C PHE A 268 1.80 -50.57 -7.61
N SER A 269 1.75 -51.69 -8.34
CA SER A 269 1.93 -51.74 -9.80
C SER A 269 0.61 -52.09 -10.47
N LYS A 270 0.35 -51.54 -11.65
CA LYS A 270 -0.82 -51.93 -12.46
C LYS A 270 -0.82 -53.43 -12.75
N VAL A 271 -1.99 -54.06 -12.64
CA VAL A 271 -2.22 -55.42 -13.14
C VAL A 271 -2.80 -55.28 -14.54
N ALA A 272 -2.09 -55.83 -15.54
CA ALA A 272 -2.57 -55.87 -16.91
C ALA A 272 -3.87 -56.69 -16.98
N GLN A 273 -4.96 -56.06 -17.36
CA GLN A 273 -6.17 -56.80 -17.69
C GLN A 273 -6.01 -57.36 -19.10
N ALA A 274 -5.94 -58.69 -19.22
CA ALA A 274 -5.93 -59.35 -20.51
C ALA A 274 -7.29 -59.13 -21.18
N TRP A 275 -7.35 -58.19 -22.12
CA TRP A 275 -8.38 -58.20 -23.15
C TRP A 275 -8.25 -59.53 -23.90
N ARG A 276 -9.15 -60.48 -23.61
CA ARG A 276 -9.25 -61.74 -24.35
C ARG A 276 -9.76 -61.42 -25.76
N ARG A 277 -8.84 -61.18 -26.69
CA ARG A 277 -9.10 -61.43 -28.11
C ARG A 277 -9.31 -62.95 -28.27
N PRO A 278 -10.41 -63.43 -28.90
CA PRO A 278 -10.47 -64.82 -29.33
C PRO A 278 -9.39 -65.01 -30.41
N ILE A 279 -8.30 -65.65 -30.04
CA ILE A 279 -7.26 -66.04 -30.99
C ILE A 279 -7.84 -67.18 -31.82
N ALA A 280 -8.07 -66.90 -33.09
CA ALA A 280 -8.24 -67.89 -34.14
C ALA A 280 -7.03 -68.85 -34.09
N SER A 281 -7.23 -70.02 -33.50
CA SER A 281 -6.23 -71.09 -33.50
C SER A 281 -6.26 -71.74 -34.87
N GLY A 282 -5.17 -71.55 -35.61
CA GLY A 282 -4.91 -72.21 -36.87
C GLY A 282 -4.94 -73.73 -36.71
N PHE A 283 -5.72 -74.37 -37.58
CA PHE A 283 -5.69 -75.80 -37.82
C PHE A 283 -4.28 -76.20 -38.29
N ARG A 284 -3.59 -77.03 -37.50
CA ARG A 284 -2.50 -77.88 -38.02
C ARG A 284 -3.08 -79.25 -38.33
N GLU A 285 -2.80 -79.66 -39.56
CA GLU A 285 -3.17 -80.92 -40.19
C GLU A 285 -2.80 -82.15 -39.35
N ALA A 286 -3.78 -83.04 -39.15
CA ALA A 286 -3.54 -84.45 -38.97
C ALA A 286 -4.21 -85.20 -40.14
N ARG A 287 -3.40 -85.52 -41.15
CA ARG A 287 -3.75 -86.51 -42.18
C ARG A 287 -3.75 -87.90 -41.53
N THR A 288 -4.86 -88.62 -41.60
CA THR A 288 -4.84 -90.08 -41.80
C THR A 288 -6.18 -90.63 -42.33
N ARG A 289 -6.08 -91.24 -43.52
CA ARG A 289 -6.70 -92.50 -43.99
C ARG A 289 -8.23 -92.63 -44.04
N ARG A 290 -8.72 -92.62 -45.30
CA ARG A 290 -9.99 -93.23 -45.73
C ARG A 290 -10.01 -94.73 -45.42
N GLY A 291 -11.10 -95.17 -44.80
CA GLY A 291 -11.56 -96.56 -44.68
C GLY A 291 -13.03 -96.52 -44.25
N GLU A 292 -13.87 -97.36 -44.83
CA GLU A 292 -15.32 -97.47 -44.61
C GLU A 292 -15.71 -97.37 -43.13
N MET A 293 -16.61 -96.44 -42.78
CA MET A 293 -17.08 -96.27 -41.39
C MET A 293 -17.87 -97.51 -40.94
N SER A 294 -17.50 -98.04 -39.78
CA SER A 294 -18.27 -99.07 -39.06
C SER A 294 -19.47 -98.41 -38.36
N MET A 295 -20.61 -99.11 -38.24
CA MET A 295 -21.83 -98.63 -37.57
C MET A 295 -21.65 -97.86 -36.23
N PRO A 296 -20.68 -98.18 -35.33
CA PRO A 296 -20.38 -97.36 -34.16
C PRO A 296 -19.93 -95.90 -34.44
N ASP A 297 -19.33 -95.62 -35.59
CA ASP A 297 -18.85 -94.26 -35.93
C ASP A 297 -19.97 -93.33 -36.43
N VAL A 298 -21.06 -93.89 -36.99
CA VAL A 298 -22.23 -93.13 -37.43
C VAL A 298 -23.04 -92.64 -36.23
N VAL A 299 -23.22 -93.49 -35.22
CA VAL A 299 -23.89 -93.13 -33.95
C VAL A 299 -23.09 -92.08 -33.18
N LEU A 300 -21.74 -92.18 -33.19
CA LEU A 300 -20.89 -91.17 -32.58
C LEU A 300 -21.00 -89.81 -33.30
N LEU A 301 -21.03 -89.79 -34.64
CA LEU A 301 -21.19 -88.56 -35.41
C LEU A 301 -22.56 -87.90 -35.17
N GLU A 302 -23.62 -88.70 -35.10
CA GLU A 302 -24.96 -88.22 -34.78
C GLU A 302 -25.02 -87.60 -33.36
N ASN A 303 -24.40 -88.26 -32.37
CA ASN A 303 -24.30 -87.71 -31.02
C ASN A 303 -23.50 -86.41 -30.97
N VAL A 304 -22.39 -86.31 -31.72
CA VAL A 304 -21.58 -85.08 -31.81
C VAL A 304 -22.39 -83.93 -32.44
N LEU A 305 -23.16 -84.20 -33.49
CA LEU A 305 -24.01 -83.19 -34.13
C LEU A 305 -25.16 -82.75 -33.22
N ASN A 306 -25.72 -83.66 -32.42
CA ASN A 306 -26.76 -83.36 -31.45
C ASN A 306 -26.24 -82.51 -30.27
N GLU A 307 -25.03 -82.78 -29.78
CA GLU A 307 -24.39 -82.02 -28.69
C GLU A 307 -23.79 -80.67 -29.16
N ALA A 308 -23.56 -80.50 -30.47
CA ALA A 308 -23.05 -79.24 -31.04
C ALA A 308 -24.05 -78.06 -30.92
N GLY A 309 -25.29 -78.31 -30.49
CA GLY A 309 -26.27 -77.28 -30.13
C GLY A 309 -26.93 -76.54 -31.30
N ASN A 310 -26.55 -76.85 -32.54
CA ASN A 310 -27.09 -76.20 -33.74
C ASN A 310 -28.30 -76.96 -34.28
N ALA A 311 -29.38 -76.25 -34.59
CA ALA A 311 -30.54 -76.82 -35.28
C ALA A 311 -30.19 -77.06 -36.75
N MET A 312 -29.96 -78.32 -37.13
CA MET A 312 -29.67 -78.75 -38.49
C MET A 312 -30.71 -79.74 -39.03
N LEU A 313 -31.05 -79.57 -40.31
CA LEU A 313 -31.92 -80.44 -41.09
C LEU A 313 -31.30 -80.71 -42.46
N VAL A 314 -31.38 -81.93 -42.96
CA VAL A 314 -30.81 -82.31 -44.26
C VAL A 314 -31.92 -82.81 -45.19
N VAL A 315 -31.97 -82.25 -46.39
CA VAL A 315 -32.91 -82.62 -47.45
C VAL A 315 -32.14 -83.20 -48.62
N ASP A 316 -32.51 -84.40 -49.09
CA ASP A 316 -31.87 -85.02 -50.26
C ASP A 316 -32.34 -84.45 -51.60
N GLU A 317 -31.76 -84.93 -52.70
CA GLU A 317 -32.13 -84.52 -54.07
C GLU A 317 -33.59 -84.81 -54.44
N ALA A 318 -34.22 -85.82 -53.81
CA ALA A 318 -35.63 -86.14 -54.00
C ALA A 318 -36.56 -85.21 -53.20
N GLY A 319 -36.00 -84.26 -52.44
CA GLY A 319 -36.76 -83.34 -51.59
C GLY A 319 -37.25 -83.98 -50.30
N VAL A 320 -36.64 -85.09 -49.86
CA VAL A 320 -37.01 -85.84 -48.66
C VAL A 320 -36.09 -85.48 -47.50
N VAL A 321 -36.64 -85.37 -46.29
CA VAL A 321 -35.85 -85.13 -45.09
C VAL A 321 -35.13 -86.40 -44.67
N VAL A 322 -33.80 -86.39 -44.68
CA VAL A 322 -32.97 -87.57 -44.38
C VAL A 322 -32.31 -87.50 -43.01
N PHE A 323 -32.21 -86.32 -42.41
CA PHE A 323 -31.59 -86.15 -41.10
C PHE A 323 -32.09 -84.88 -40.40
N ALA A 324 -32.25 -84.94 -39.08
CA ALA A 324 -32.57 -83.79 -38.24
C ALA A 324 -31.95 -83.97 -36.83
N THR A 325 -31.14 -82.99 -36.41
CA THR A 325 -30.51 -82.96 -35.08
C THR A 325 -31.52 -82.66 -33.97
N ASN A 326 -31.28 -83.13 -32.73
CA ASN A 326 -32.13 -82.88 -31.57
C ASN A 326 -32.51 -81.39 -31.39
N PRO A 327 -31.58 -80.42 -31.48
CA PRO A 327 -31.94 -79.00 -31.43
C PRO A 327 -32.91 -78.57 -32.54
N ALA A 328 -32.81 -79.12 -33.75
CA ALA A 328 -33.79 -78.87 -34.83
C ALA A 328 -35.16 -79.48 -34.50
N ARG A 329 -35.21 -80.62 -33.83
CA ARG A 329 -36.47 -81.25 -33.41
C ARG A 329 -37.20 -80.39 -32.38
N THR A 330 -36.45 -79.88 -31.40
CA THR A 330 -37.00 -79.01 -30.35
C THR A 330 -37.38 -77.64 -30.88
N LEU A 331 -36.55 -77.02 -31.73
CA LEU A 331 -36.76 -75.65 -32.22
C LEU A 331 -37.76 -75.57 -33.38
N LEU A 332 -37.74 -76.54 -34.31
CA LEU A 332 -38.50 -76.51 -35.57
C LEU A 332 -39.68 -77.50 -35.59
N GLY A 333 -39.83 -78.33 -34.55
CA GLY A 333 -40.92 -79.30 -34.42
C GLY A 333 -40.84 -80.49 -35.40
N VAL A 334 -39.67 -80.75 -35.99
CA VAL A 334 -39.46 -81.88 -36.92
C VAL A 334 -39.09 -83.13 -36.12
N GLY A 335 -39.98 -84.12 -36.05
CA GLY A 335 -39.77 -85.33 -35.24
C GLY A 335 -39.13 -86.49 -36.01
N ASP A 336 -38.86 -87.63 -35.34
CA ASP A 336 -38.40 -88.86 -35.99
C ASP A 336 -39.38 -89.38 -37.05
N ALA A 337 -40.68 -89.13 -36.85
CA ALA A 337 -41.74 -89.49 -37.80
C ALA A 337 -41.71 -88.67 -39.10
N ASP A 338 -40.95 -87.56 -39.12
CA ASP A 338 -40.80 -86.69 -40.28
C ASP A 338 -39.57 -87.03 -41.13
N ILE A 339 -38.67 -87.88 -40.62
CA ILE A 339 -37.56 -88.44 -41.39
C ILE A 339 -38.15 -89.41 -42.43
N GLY A 340 -37.81 -89.21 -43.70
CA GLY A 340 -38.36 -89.95 -44.84
C GLY A 340 -39.61 -89.31 -45.46
N ARG A 341 -40.11 -88.19 -44.92
CA ARG A 341 -41.21 -87.42 -45.53
C ARG A 341 -40.70 -86.34 -46.49
N PRO A 342 -41.46 -85.97 -47.53
CA PRO A 342 -41.16 -84.81 -48.36
C PRO A 342 -41.06 -83.53 -47.52
N PHE A 343 -39.99 -82.74 -47.71
CA PHE A 343 -39.74 -81.50 -46.98
C PHE A 343 -40.89 -80.48 -47.12
N GLN A 344 -41.52 -80.43 -48.29
CA GLN A 344 -42.68 -79.57 -48.59
C GLN A 344 -43.89 -79.82 -47.68
N ASP A 345 -43.99 -81.00 -47.06
CA ASP A 345 -45.10 -81.34 -46.18
C ASP A 345 -44.87 -80.83 -44.74
N LEU A 346 -43.68 -80.30 -44.46
CA LEU A 346 -43.31 -79.78 -43.14
C LEU A 346 -43.59 -78.28 -43.04
N PRO A 347 -44.10 -77.79 -41.89
CA PRO A 347 -44.36 -76.36 -41.67
C PRO A 347 -43.14 -75.46 -41.87
N ILE A 348 -41.94 -75.98 -41.61
CA ILE A 348 -40.67 -75.27 -41.76
C ILE A 348 -40.36 -74.91 -43.23
N SER A 349 -40.99 -75.57 -44.20
CA SER A 349 -40.76 -75.31 -45.62
C SER A 349 -41.31 -73.96 -46.10
N TYR A 350 -42.33 -73.43 -45.43
CA TYR A 350 -42.99 -72.16 -45.77
C TYR A 350 -43.04 -71.15 -44.62
N ARG A 351 -42.53 -71.50 -43.43
CA ARG A 351 -42.35 -70.61 -42.25
C ARG A 351 -40.97 -70.89 -41.66
N PRO A 352 -40.06 -69.90 -41.50
CA PRO A 352 -40.29 -68.46 -41.49
C PRO A 352 -40.40 -67.79 -42.87
N ILE A 353 -39.86 -68.43 -43.91
CA ILE A 353 -39.91 -67.99 -45.32
C ILE A 353 -40.04 -69.24 -46.20
N GLU A 354 -40.42 -69.08 -47.47
CA GLU A 354 -40.45 -70.17 -48.45
C GLU A 354 -39.02 -70.68 -48.74
N LEU A 355 -38.63 -71.78 -48.11
CA LEU A 355 -37.28 -72.35 -48.16
C LEU A 355 -37.02 -73.25 -49.37
N ARG A 356 -38.06 -73.66 -50.11
CA ARG A 356 -37.90 -74.52 -51.30
C ARG A 356 -37.09 -73.83 -52.40
N GLY A 357 -37.37 -72.55 -52.69
CA GLY A 357 -36.63 -71.77 -53.67
C GLY A 357 -35.11 -71.70 -53.36
N PRO A 358 -34.72 -71.31 -52.14
CA PRO A 358 -33.33 -71.39 -51.67
C PRO A 358 -32.70 -72.77 -51.80
N ILE A 359 -33.41 -73.85 -51.45
CA ILE A 359 -32.90 -75.23 -51.56
C ILE A 359 -32.67 -75.62 -53.02
N GLU A 360 -33.63 -75.36 -53.91
CA GLU A 360 -33.50 -75.59 -55.35
C GLU A 360 -32.37 -74.76 -55.96
N GLU A 361 -32.20 -73.52 -55.50
CA GLU A 361 -31.09 -72.66 -55.91
C GLU A 361 -29.73 -73.24 -55.48
N VAL A 362 -29.63 -73.79 -54.27
CA VAL A 362 -28.42 -74.47 -53.79
C VAL A 362 -28.11 -75.70 -54.65
N PHE A 363 -29.12 -76.54 -54.96
CA PHE A 363 -28.95 -77.70 -55.85
C PHE A 363 -28.51 -77.29 -57.26
N ARG A 364 -29.10 -76.22 -57.81
CA ARG A 364 -28.80 -75.72 -59.17
C ARG A 364 -27.44 -75.03 -59.28
N THR A 365 -27.11 -74.15 -58.34
CA THR A 365 -25.93 -73.26 -58.41
C THR A 365 -24.71 -73.82 -57.70
N ARG A 366 -24.90 -74.81 -56.82
CA ARG A 366 -23.87 -75.39 -55.94
C ARG A 366 -23.23 -74.38 -54.99
N ARG A 367 -23.88 -73.23 -54.74
CA ARG A 367 -23.41 -72.20 -53.81
C ARG A 367 -24.29 -72.20 -52.56
N PRO A 368 -23.71 -71.88 -51.38
CA PRO A 368 -24.51 -71.71 -50.18
C PRO A 368 -25.39 -70.47 -50.31
N VAL A 369 -26.63 -70.57 -49.82
CA VAL A 369 -27.57 -69.46 -49.71
C VAL A 369 -27.78 -69.16 -48.24
N ARG A 370 -27.64 -67.88 -47.86
CA ARG A 370 -27.81 -67.42 -46.49
C ARG A 370 -28.98 -66.43 -46.43
N LEU A 371 -29.90 -66.69 -45.51
CA LEU A 371 -31.05 -65.86 -45.23
C LEU A 371 -30.91 -65.33 -43.80
N GLU A 372 -30.58 -64.05 -43.67
CA GLU A 372 -30.40 -63.41 -42.37
C GLU A 372 -31.71 -62.82 -41.86
N ASP A 373 -31.85 -62.75 -40.54
CA ASP A 373 -32.90 -61.96 -39.88
C ASP A 373 -34.35 -62.37 -40.22
N GLN A 374 -34.59 -63.69 -40.33
CA GLN A 374 -35.91 -64.24 -40.65
C GLN A 374 -36.75 -64.39 -39.38
N GLU A 375 -37.92 -63.75 -39.31
CA GLU A 375 -38.83 -63.88 -38.18
C GLU A 375 -39.51 -65.26 -38.17
N TYR A 376 -39.28 -66.04 -37.13
CA TYR A 376 -39.92 -67.34 -36.92
C TYR A 376 -40.77 -67.29 -35.65
N ARG A 377 -42.09 -67.52 -35.80
CA ARG A 377 -43.03 -67.53 -34.68
C ARG A 377 -43.14 -68.94 -34.09
N LEU A 378 -42.66 -69.10 -32.87
CA LEU A 378 -42.76 -70.33 -32.09
C LEU A 378 -44.17 -70.52 -31.52
N THR A 379 -44.81 -69.43 -31.08
CA THR A 379 -46.18 -69.41 -30.54
C THR A 379 -46.94 -68.17 -31.05
N GLN A 380 -48.19 -67.94 -30.60
CA GLN A 380 -48.91 -66.69 -30.91
C GLN A 380 -48.25 -65.44 -30.29
N SER A 381 -47.33 -65.61 -29.34
CA SER A 381 -46.74 -64.53 -28.54
C SER A 381 -45.22 -64.47 -28.64
N ASP A 382 -44.55 -65.58 -28.96
CA ASP A 382 -43.09 -65.66 -29.04
C ASP A 382 -42.62 -65.75 -30.50
N ALA A 383 -41.86 -64.74 -30.92
CA ALA A 383 -41.15 -64.69 -32.19
C ALA A 383 -39.65 -64.62 -31.94
N ILE A 384 -38.89 -65.45 -32.65
CA ILE A 384 -37.43 -65.42 -32.67
C ILE A 384 -36.94 -64.99 -34.05
N ARG A 385 -35.71 -64.51 -34.13
CA ARG A 385 -35.04 -64.16 -35.39
C ARG A 385 -34.04 -65.24 -35.73
N LEU A 386 -34.21 -65.89 -36.87
CA LEU A 386 -33.36 -66.96 -37.35
C LEU A 386 -32.47 -66.47 -38.49
N THR A 387 -31.21 -66.87 -38.43
CA THR A 387 -30.35 -66.92 -39.62
C THR A 387 -30.36 -68.36 -40.15
N ILE A 388 -30.71 -68.51 -41.42
CA ILE A 388 -30.83 -69.80 -42.10
C ILE A 388 -29.74 -69.91 -43.15
N ASP A 389 -28.88 -70.89 -42.99
CA ASP A 389 -27.79 -71.20 -43.90
C ASP A 389 -28.12 -72.51 -44.64
N ALA A 390 -28.35 -72.43 -45.94
CA ALA A 390 -28.56 -73.57 -46.82
C ALA A 390 -27.28 -73.89 -47.58
N ARG A 391 -26.69 -75.07 -47.34
CA ARG A 391 -25.37 -75.45 -47.88
C ARG A 391 -25.43 -76.78 -48.64
N PRO A 392 -24.80 -76.88 -49.83
CA PRO A 392 -24.79 -78.13 -50.58
C PRO A 392 -23.84 -79.14 -49.92
N LEU A 393 -24.31 -80.37 -49.76
CA LEU A 393 -23.50 -81.52 -49.36
C LEU A 393 -23.12 -82.32 -50.61
N ALA A 394 -21.86 -82.20 -51.02
CA ALA A 394 -21.34 -82.90 -52.19
C ALA A 394 -20.84 -84.32 -51.85
N ARG A 395 -21.06 -85.28 -52.75
CA ARG A 395 -20.41 -86.60 -52.76
C ARG A 395 -18.95 -86.46 -53.20
N ASN A 396 -18.18 -87.53 -52.98
CA ASN A 396 -16.78 -87.63 -53.39
C ASN A 396 -16.55 -87.48 -54.92
N ASP A 397 -17.60 -87.64 -55.73
CA ASP A 397 -17.60 -87.45 -57.20
C ASP A 397 -17.97 -86.03 -57.64
N GLY A 398 -18.25 -85.13 -56.69
CA GLY A 398 -18.63 -83.73 -56.96
C GLY A 398 -20.11 -83.52 -57.31
N SER A 399 -20.95 -84.56 -57.28
CA SER A 399 -22.41 -84.43 -57.34
C SER A 399 -22.97 -83.96 -56.00
N ILE A 400 -24.04 -83.15 -55.99
CA ILE A 400 -24.71 -82.77 -54.74
C ILE A 400 -25.66 -83.90 -54.38
N HIS A 401 -25.56 -84.39 -53.15
CA HIS A 401 -26.41 -85.46 -52.66
C HIS A 401 -27.53 -84.97 -51.74
N ALA A 402 -27.30 -83.85 -51.04
CA ALA A 402 -28.27 -83.26 -50.15
C ALA A 402 -27.95 -81.79 -49.91
N VAL A 403 -28.90 -81.07 -49.32
CA VAL A 403 -28.72 -79.71 -48.79
C VAL A 403 -28.85 -79.76 -47.28
N LEU A 404 -27.84 -79.23 -46.60
CA LEU A 404 -27.85 -78.99 -45.16
C LEU A 404 -28.45 -77.61 -44.90
N LEU A 405 -29.55 -77.57 -44.18
CA LEU A 405 -30.14 -76.37 -43.61
C LEU A 405 -29.70 -76.25 -42.15
N SER A 406 -29.03 -75.16 -41.79
CA SER A 406 -28.72 -74.83 -40.40
C SER A 406 -29.46 -73.56 -39.98
N PHE A 407 -30.09 -73.62 -38.82
CA PHE A 407 -30.90 -72.56 -38.24
C PHE A 407 -30.20 -72.06 -36.97
N THR A 408 -29.94 -70.77 -36.89
CA THR A 408 -29.29 -70.13 -35.74
C THR A 408 -30.19 -69.03 -35.19
N ASP A 409 -30.53 -69.10 -33.90
CA ASP A 409 -31.25 -68.03 -33.22
C ASP A 409 -30.32 -66.83 -33.00
N THR A 410 -30.69 -65.71 -33.60
CA THR A 410 -29.96 -64.43 -33.55
C THR A 410 -30.78 -63.32 -32.88
N THR A 411 -31.83 -63.66 -32.12
CA THR A 411 -32.75 -62.69 -31.50
C THR A 411 -32.03 -61.71 -30.59
N GLN A 412 -31.21 -62.20 -29.64
CA GLN A 412 -30.44 -61.34 -28.73
C GLN A 412 -29.47 -60.42 -29.48
N LEU A 413 -28.78 -60.94 -30.49
CA LEU A 413 -27.84 -60.16 -31.29
C LEU A 413 -28.55 -59.03 -32.05
N HIS A 414 -29.76 -59.28 -32.56
CA HIS A 414 -30.57 -58.26 -33.22
C HIS A 414 -31.03 -57.17 -32.22
N THR A 415 -31.52 -57.56 -31.04
CA THR A 415 -31.95 -56.60 -29.99
C THR A 415 -30.80 -55.72 -29.52
N LEU A 416 -29.63 -56.31 -29.20
CA LEU A 416 -28.46 -55.54 -28.78
C LEU A 416 -27.99 -54.55 -29.86
N ARG A 417 -28.14 -54.90 -31.14
CA ARG A 417 -27.77 -54.02 -32.24
C ARG A 417 -28.67 -52.79 -32.33
N ILE A 418 -29.98 -52.97 -32.18
CA ILE A 418 -30.95 -51.87 -32.15
C ILE A 418 -30.70 -50.97 -30.94
N GLU A 419 -30.47 -51.54 -29.76
CA GLU A 419 -30.15 -50.76 -28.55
C GLU A 419 -28.85 -49.96 -28.72
N LEU A 420 -27.83 -50.57 -29.33
CA LEU A 420 -26.56 -49.89 -29.59
C LEU A 420 -26.74 -48.70 -30.55
N GLU A 421 -27.49 -48.88 -31.64
CA GLU A 421 -27.78 -47.81 -32.60
C GLU A 421 -28.54 -46.64 -31.93
N ALA A 422 -29.53 -46.94 -31.08
CA ALA A 422 -30.25 -45.91 -30.31
C ALA A 422 -29.36 -45.18 -29.28
N VAL A 423 -28.45 -45.90 -28.61
CA VAL A 423 -27.48 -45.29 -27.67
C VAL A 423 -26.46 -44.43 -28.41
N GLN A 424 -26.05 -44.81 -29.62
CA GLN A 424 -25.15 -44.01 -30.44
C GLN A 424 -25.81 -42.69 -30.85
N GLU A 425 -27.06 -42.73 -31.33
CA GLU A 425 -27.80 -41.53 -31.72
C GLU A 425 -28.01 -40.58 -30.52
N THR A 426 -28.37 -41.11 -29.36
CA THR A 426 -28.50 -40.28 -28.15
C THR A 426 -27.17 -39.68 -27.70
N LEU A 427 -26.07 -40.43 -27.81
CA LEU A 427 -24.73 -39.92 -27.49
C LEU A 427 -24.33 -38.79 -28.43
N GLU A 428 -24.54 -38.94 -29.74
CA GLU A 428 -24.27 -37.89 -30.73
C GLU A 428 -25.03 -36.60 -30.41
N ASN A 429 -26.34 -36.70 -30.12
CA ASN A 429 -27.15 -35.54 -29.71
C ASN A 429 -26.60 -34.87 -28.44
N THR A 430 -26.22 -35.63 -27.42
CA THR A 430 -25.65 -35.04 -26.19
C THR A 430 -24.28 -34.39 -26.42
N ILE A 431 -23.48 -34.89 -27.36
CA ILE A 431 -22.20 -34.28 -27.72
C ILE A 431 -22.44 -32.93 -28.40
N GLU A 432 -23.40 -32.83 -29.31
CA GLU A 432 -23.77 -31.57 -29.96
C GLU A 432 -24.31 -30.55 -28.94
N GLU A 433 -25.17 -30.96 -28.01
CA GLU A 433 -25.66 -30.10 -26.93
C GLU A 433 -24.51 -29.61 -26.02
N LEU A 434 -23.58 -30.49 -25.66
CA LEU A 434 -22.40 -30.12 -24.88
C LEU A 434 -21.47 -29.16 -25.63
N GLN A 435 -21.29 -29.35 -26.93
CA GLN A 435 -20.50 -28.44 -27.76
C GLN A 435 -21.14 -27.05 -27.81
N SER A 436 -22.46 -26.99 -28.06
CA SER A 436 -23.22 -25.74 -28.02
C SER A 436 -23.11 -25.02 -26.68
N ALA A 437 -23.27 -25.75 -25.57
CA ALA A 437 -23.14 -25.17 -24.23
C ALA A 437 -21.70 -24.71 -23.93
N ASN A 438 -20.69 -25.40 -24.47
CA ASN A 438 -19.29 -25.03 -24.30
C ASN A 438 -18.93 -23.79 -25.12
N GLU A 439 -19.45 -23.64 -26.33
CA GLU A 439 -19.33 -22.41 -27.12
C GLU A 439 -20.00 -21.22 -26.40
N GLU A 440 -21.20 -21.42 -25.85
CA GLU A 440 -21.86 -20.38 -25.04
C GLU A 440 -21.03 -20.02 -23.80
N LEU A 441 -20.47 -21.01 -23.09
CA LEU A 441 -19.57 -20.76 -21.96
C LEU A 441 -18.30 -20.00 -22.39
N GLU A 442 -17.69 -20.35 -23.51
CA GLU A 442 -16.52 -19.61 -24.04
C GLU A 442 -16.88 -18.16 -24.32
N THR A 443 -18.03 -17.89 -24.95
CA THR A 443 -18.48 -16.50 -25.20
C THR A 443 -18.74 -15.73 -23.91
N THR A 444 -19.41 -16.32 -22.92
CA THR A 444 -19.63 -15.66 -21.62
C THR A 444 -18.33 -15.42 -20.87
N ASN A 445 -17.33 -16.28 -21.04
CA ASN A 445 -16.02 -16.13 -20.43
C ASN A 445 -15.22 -15.00 -21.10
N GLU A 446 -15.31 -14.87 -22.43
CA GLU A 446 -14.75 -13.73 -23.17
C GLU A 446 -15.41 -12.41 -22.75
N GLU A 447 -16.73 -12.38 -22.60
CA GLU A 447 -17.46 -11.21 -22.08
C GLU A 447 -17.03 -10.87 -20.65
N LEU A 448 -16.96 -11.87 -19.77
CA LEU A 448 -16.49 -11.67 -18.39
C LEU A 448 -15.05 -11.14 -18.36
N GLN A 449 -14.16 -11.68 -19.18
CA GLN A 449 -12.79 -11.19 -19.29
C GLN A 449 -12.77 -9.73 -19.75
N SER A 450 -13.55 -9.38 -20.78
CA SER A 450 -13.68 -8.00 -21.24
C SER A 450 -14.19 -7.07 -20.14
N THR A 451 -15.21 -7.48 -19.36
CA THR A 451 -15.70 -6.67 -18.24
C THR A 451 -14.69 -6.54 -17.12
N ASN A 452 -13.84 -7.56 -16.92
CA ASN A 452 -12.79 -7.52 -15.91
C ASN A 452 -11.65 -6.59 -16.32
N GLU A 453 -11.27 -6.61 -17.61
CA GLU A 453 -10.33 -5.64 -18.19
C GLU A 453 -10.88 -4.21 -18.07
N GLU A 454 -12.18 -4.01 -18.35
CA GLU A 454 -12.83 -2.72 -18.15
C GLU A 454 -12.82 -2.28 -16.68
N LEU A 455 -13.12 -3.20 -15.74
CA LEU A 455 -13.03 -2.91 -14.30
C LEU A 455 -11.60 -2.58 -13.86
N GLU A 456 -10.59 -3.30 -14.35
CA GLU A 456 -9.19 -2.98 -14.07
C GLU A 456 -8.84 -1.57 -14.57
N THR A 457 -9.24 -1.20 -15.79
CA THR A 457 -9.03 0.17 -16.29
C THR A 457 -9.74 1.22 -15.45
N THR A 458 -10.98 0.98 -15.01
CA THR A 458 -11.66 1.93 -14.11
C THR A 458 -10.98 2.03 -12.74
N ASN A 459 -10.38 0.96 -12.26
CA ASN A 459 -9.64 0.96 -11.01
C ASN A 459 -8.31 1.72 -11.15
N GLU A 460 -7.61 1.57 -12.28
CA GLU A 460 -6.43 2.38 -12.61
C GLU A 460 -6.79 3.87 -12.72
N GLU A 461 -7.92 4.21 -13.37
CA GLU A 461 -8.41 5.59 -13.42
C GLU A 461 -8.75 6.12 -12.03
N LEU A 462 -9.44 5.34 -11.18
CA LEU A 462 -9.73 5.72 -9.80
C LEU A 462 -8.45 5.91 -9.00
N GLN A 463 -7.45 5.02 -9.14
CA GLN A 463 -6.17 5.17 -8.47
C GLN A 463 -5.46 6.45 -8.93
N SER A 464 -5.43 6.72 -10.24
CA SER A 464 -4.86 7.96 -10.79
C SER A 464 -5.58 9.20 -10.23
N THR A 465 -6.92 9.19 -10.14
CA THR A 465 -7.64 10.33 -9.55
C THR A 465 -7.38 10.48 -8.06
N ASN A 466 -7.12 9.38 -7.35
CA ASN A 466 -6.76 9.43 -5.95
C ASN A 466 -5.34 9.99 -5.75
N GLU A 467 -4.39 9.62 -6.60
CA GLU A 467 -3.05 10.21 -6.65
C GLU A 467 -3.12 11.72 -6.97
N GLU A 468 -3.96 12.13 -7.93
CA GLU A 468 -4.22 13.55 -8.21
C GLU A 468 -4.85 14.28 -7.01
N LEU A 469 -5.79 13.65 -6.29
CA LEU A 469 -6.36 14.24 -5.07
C LEU A 469 -5.34 14.37 -3.94
N GLU A 470 -4.46 13.38 -3.75
CA GLU A 470 -3.39 13.46 -2.76
C GLU A 470 -2.42 14.61 -3.09
N THR A 471 -2.00 14.74 -4.35
CA THR A 471 -1.15 15.86 -4.78
C THR A 471 -1.82 17.22 -4.58
N LEU A 472 -3.09 17.36 -4.93
CA LEU A 472 -3.85 18.60 -4.68
C LEU A 472 -3.98 18.91 -3.18
N ASN A 473 -4.10 17.88 -2.34
CA ASN A 473 -4.17 18.06 -0.90
C ASN A 473 -2.81 18.49 -0.31
N GLU A 474 -1.71 17.93 -0.81
CA GLU A 474 -0.35 18.38 -0.46
C GLU A 474 -0.10 19.82 -0.92
N GLU A 475 -0.50 20.20 -2.13
CA GLU A 475 -0.41 21.59 -2.61
C GLU A 475 -1.24 22.55 -1.76
N ALA A 476 -2.49 22.17 -1.41
CA ALA A 476 -3.35 22.97 -0.55
C ALA A 476 -2.76 23.12 0.86
N ARG A 477 -2.15 22.06 1.41
CA ARG A 477 -1.47 22.09 2.70
C ARG A 477 -0.23 22.99 2.67
N SER A 478 0.59 22.88 1.63
CA SER A 478 1.75 23.75 1.42
C SER A 478 1.34 25.22 1.31
N SER A 479 0.26 25.51 0.55
CA SER A 479 -0.27 26.87 0.42
C SER A 479 -0.78 27.43 1.76
N ASN A 480 -1.43 26.59 2.58
CA ASN A 480 -1.81 26.98 3.94
C ASN A 480 -0.59 27.27 4.84
N GLU A 481 0.45 26.43 4.79
CA GLU A 481 1.69 26.64 5.55
C GLU A 481 2.39 27.95 5.13
N GLU A 482 2.41 28.26 3.83
CA GLU A 482 2.89 29.54 3.33
C GLU A 482 2.03 30.72 3.83
N MET A 483 0.71 30.61 3.78
CA MET A 483 -0.20 31.64 4.31
C MET A 483 -0.03 31.86 5.81
N GLU A 484 0.17 30.81 6.59
CA GLU A 484 0.46 30.91 8.02
C GLU A 484 1.79 31.62 8.28
N SER A 485 2.83 31.29 7.51
CA SER A 485 4.13 31.97 7.60
C SER A 485 4.00 33.45 7.29
N VAL A 486 3.30 33.81 6.21
CA VAL A 486 3.06 35.21 5.83
C VAL A 486 2.25 35.95 6.91
N ASN A 487 1.24 35.29 7.49
CA ASN A 487 0.46 35.87 8.58
C ASN A 487 1.31 36.14 9.83
N GLU A 488 2.20 35.22 10.20
CA GLU A 488 3.10 35.45 11.34
C GLU A 488 4.09 36.59 11.05
N GLU A 489 4.63 36.67 9.82
CA GLU A 489 5.48 37.78 9.42
C GLU A 489 4.73 39.13 9.48
N LEU A 490 3.51 39.19 8.98
CA LEU A 490 2.64 40.37 9.09
C LEU A 490 2.36 40.73 10.56
N ARG A 491 2.18 39.74 11.44
CA ARG A 491 1.98 39.99 12.87
C ARG A 491 3.23 40.59 13.51
N ILE A 492 4.41 40.07 13.21
CA ILE A 492 5.69 40.62 13.68
C ILE A 492 5.86 42.06 13.19
N GLN A 493 5.57 42.34 11.91
CA GLN A 493 5.64 43.70 11.37
C GLN A 493 4.65 44.65 12.07
N ALA A 494 3.43 44.19 12.37
CA ALA A 494 2.44 44.99 13.11
C ALA A 494 2.89 45.30 14.54
N GLU A 495 3.50 44.33 15.23
CA GLU A 495 4.09 44.53 16.56
C GLU A 495 5.26 45.51 16.51
N GLN A 496 6.17 45.37 15.53
CA GLN A 496 7.28 46.30 15.33
C GLN A 496 6.79 47.73 15.06
N ALA A 497 5.81 47.89 14.17
CA ALA A 497 5.20 49.20 13.88
C ALA A 497 4.57 49.82 15.13
N THR A 498 3.90 49.00 15.95
CA THR A 498 3.33 49.44 17.24
C THR A 498 4.43 49.87 18.22
N SER A 499 5.52 49.11 18.32
CA SER A 499 6.68 49.44 19.14
C SER A 499 7.33 50.77 18.72
N TYR A 500 7.55 50.97 17.41
CA TYR A 500 8.07 52.23 16.88
C TYR A 500 7.15 53.42 17.17
N ARG A 501 5.83 53.23 17.03
CA ARG A 501 4.84 54.27 17.37
C ARG A 501 4.93 54.65 18.86
N LEU A 502 4.95 53.67 19.76
CA LEU A 502 5.07 53.91 21.20
C LEU A 502 6.39 54.59 21.57
N TYR A 503 7.49 54.20 20.92
CA TYR A 503 8.79 54.85 21.08
C TYR A 503 8.76 56.31 20.64
N LEU A 504 8.22 56.61 19.46
CA LEU A 504 8.06 57.99 18.98
C LEU A 504 7.19 58.83 19.93
N GLU A 505 6.08 58.28 20.43
CA GLU A 505 5.26 58.95 21.44
C GLU A 505 6.03 59.21 22.74
N ALA A 506 6.86 58.27 23.19
CA ALA A 506 7.70 58.45 24.38
C ALA A 506 8.74 59.57 24.17
N VAL A 507 9.40 59.60 23.01
CA VAL A 507 10.34 60.66 22.63
C VAL A 507 9.63 62.02 22.60
N LEU A 508 8.49 62.13 21.92
CA LEU A 508 7.69 63.35 21.85
C LEU A 508 7.19 63.81 23.23
N ARG A 509 6.88 62.88 24.14
CA ARG A 509 6.48 63.19 25.54
C ARG A 509 7.64 63.68 26.40
N SER A 510 8.87 63.24 26.13
CA SER A 510 10.05 63.62 26.91
C SER A 510 10.58 65.02 26.58
N MET A 511 10.20 65.58 25.42
CA MET A 511 10.64 66.91 25.01
C MET A 511 9.92 68.01 25.80
N ASN A 512 10.70 68.97 26.30
CA ASN A 512 10.23 70.05 27.16
C ASN A 512 9.67 71.25 26.37
N GLY A 513 9.09 70.99 25.20
CA GLY A 513 8.57 71.98 24.27
C GLY A 513 7.41 71.44 23.43
N GLY A 514 6.60 72.35 22.91
CA GLY A 514 5.49 72.03 22.02
C GLY A 514 6.01 71.61 20.67
N ILE A 515 5.48 70.51 20.14
CA ILE A 515 5.75 70.08 18.76
C ILE A 515 4.42 69.93 18.07
N VAL A 516 4.27 70.65 16.98
CA VAL A 516 3.12 70.59 16.10
C VAL A 516 3.62 70.33 14.68
N VAL A 517 3.14 69.27 14.06
CA VAL A 517 3.45 68.95 12.67
C VAL A 517 2.24 69.29 11.83
N LEU A 518 2.43 70.04 10.76
CA LEU A 518 1.40 70.45 9.81
C LEU A 518 1.69 69.82 8.44
N ASP A 519 0.65 69.51 7.68
CA ASP A 519 0.80 69.09 6.29
C ASP A 519 0.92 70.28 5.31
N GLY A 520 0.97 69.99 4.01
CA GLY A 520 1.05 71.01 2.96
C GLY A 520 -0.15 71.98 2.90
N LYS A 521 -1.29 71.63 3.51
CA LYS A 521 -2.48 72.49 3.63
C LYS A 521 -2.54 73.26 4.95
N LEU A 522 -1.53 73.08 5.82
CA LEU A 522 -1.47 73.59 7.19
C LEU A 522 -2.48 72.93 8.14
N ASP A 523 -2.96 71.74 7.80
CA ASP A 523 -3.78 70.94 8.71
C ASP A 523 -2.87 70.21 9.70
N ILE A 524 -3.30 70.13 10.95
CA ILE A 524 -2.51 69.58 12.05
C ILE A 524 -2.43 68.05 11.91
N GLN A 525 -1.22 67.53 11.76
CA GLN A 525 -0.93 66.10 11.69
C GLN A 525 -0.44 65.54 13.03
N SER A 526 0.15 66.38 13.88
CA SER A 526 0.61 65.98 15.20
C SER A 526 0.45 67.12 16.21
N TRP A 527 0.00 66.77 17.41
CA TRP A 527 -0.20 67.69 18.52
C TRP A 527 0.31 67.04 19.80
N ASN A 528 1.51 67.41 20.26
CA ASN A 528 2.12 66.75 21.41
C ASN A 528 1.53 67.20 22.76
N ARG A 529 1.81 66.44 23.82
CA ARG A 529 1.28 66.67 25.18
C ARG A 529 1.64 68.04 25.76
N TRP A 530 2.76 68.63 25.35
CA TRP A 530 3.11 69.99 25.76
C TRP A 530 2.10 70.99 25.19
N SER A 531 1.77 70.88 23.90
CA SER A 531 0.76 71.72 23.24
C SER A 531 -0.62 71.57 23.87
N GLU A 532 -1.02 70.35 24.25
CA GLU A 532 -2.27 70.13 25.02
C GLU A 532 -2.26 70.87 26.36
N ASN A 533 -1.13 70.80 27.08
CA ASN A 533 -1.01 71.42 28.40
C ASN A 533 -0.89 72.95 28.34
N ALA A 534 -0.25 73.48 27.29
CA ALA A 534 -0.04 74.91 27.09
C ALA A 534 -1.33 75.58 26.60
N TRP A 535 -1.99 74.98 25.60
CA TRP A 535 -3.11 75.61 24.88
C TRP A 535 -4.49 75.09 25.30
N GLY A 536 -4.57 73.92 25.94
CA GLY A 536 -5.82 73.40 26.52
C GLY A 536 -6.72 72.58 25.59
N LEU A 537 -6.26 72.27 24.37
CA LEU A 537 -6.96 71.43 23.38
C LEU A 537 -6.31 70.05 23.29
N ARG A 538 -7.10 68.98 23.18
CA ARG A 538 -6.58 67.61 23.06
C ARG A 538 -6.20 67.27 21.63
N ALA A 539 -5.25 66.35 21.45
CA ALA A 539 -4.77 65.95 20.13
C ALA A 539 -5.88 65.39 19.22
N ASP A 540 -6.83 64.62 19.75
CA ASP A 540 -7.98 64.06 19.03
C ASP A 540 -9.00 65.10 18.56
N GLU A 541 -9.01 66.29 19.17
CA GLU A 541 -9.90 67.40 18.82
C GLU A 541 -9.34 68.28 17.70
N VAL A 542 -8.00 68.33 17.56
CA VAL A 542 -7.31 69.29 16.68
C VAL A 542 -6.63 68.65 15.47
N VAL A 543 -6.27 67.37 15.53
CA VAL A 543 -5.66 66.67 14.39
C VAL A 543 -6.65 66.64 13.22
N GLY A 544 -6.19 67.03 12.02
CA GLY A 544 -7.01 67.18 10.81
C GLY A 544 -7.70 68.54 10.67
N THR A 545 -7.55 69.43 11.65
CA THR A 545 -8.06 70.82 11.57
C THR A 545 -6.95 71.79 11.14
N GLY A 546 -7.33 72.89 10.51
CA GLY A 546 -6.38 73.93 10.07
C GLY A 546 -5.78 74.69 11.25
N PHE A 547 -4.45 74.80 11.29
CA PHE A 547 -3.73 75.45 12.40
C PHE A 547 -4.11 76.92 12.63
N GLU A 548 -4.40 77.66 11.56
CA GLU A 548 -4.81 79.08 11.66
C GLU A 548 -6.22 79.26 12.26
N ALA A 549 -7.05 78.22 12.26
CA ALA A 549 -8.42 78.27 12.75
C ALA A 549 -8.52 77.97 14.26
N LEU A 550 -7.40 77.62 14.91
CA LEU A 550 -7.38 77.33 16.34
C LEU A 550 -7.56 78.60 17.17
N ASP A 551 -8.55 78.57 18.07
CA ASP A 551 -8.74 79.60 19.11
C ASP A 551 -7.89 79.27 20.34
N ILE A 552 -6.60 79.59 20.26
CA ILE A 552 -5.61 79.38 21.32
C ILE A 552 -5.02 80.73 21.74
N GLY A 553 -4.52 80.84 22.98
CA GLY A 553 -3.94 82.08 23.51
C GLY A 553 -2.63 82.55 22.85
N LEU A 554 -2.24 81.93 21.73
CA LEU A 554 -1.14 82.32 20.87
C LEU A 554 -1.68 83.21 19.73
N PRO A 555 -1.10 84.38 19.44
CA PRO A 555 -1.51 85.19 18.30
C PRO A 555 -1.01 84.58 16.97
N VAL A 556 -1.65 83.50 16.52
CA VAL A 556 -1.25 82.69 15.34
C VAL A 556 -1.15 83.52 14.06
N HIS A 557 -1.97 84.55 13.91
CA HIS A 557 -1.94 85.48 12.76
C HIS A 557 -0.58 86.18 12.57
N LEU A 558 0.19 86.37 13.64
CA LEU A 558 1.53 86.99 13.58
C LEU A 558 2.60 86.04 13.01
N LEU A 559 2.31 84.74 12.94
CA LEU A 559 3.22 83.73 12.41
C LEU A 559 3.07 83.52 10.89
N ARG A 560 2.05 84.09 10.27
CA ARG A 560 1.70 83.81 8.86
C ARG A 560 2.84 84.11 7.89
N GLU A 561 3.48 85.27 8.04
CA GLU A 561 4.60 85.67 7.16
C GLU A 561 5.79 84.71 7.29
N SER A 562 6.12 84.32 8.52
CA SER A 562 7.18 83.37 8.84
C SER A 562 6.88 81.96 8.33
N ILE A 563 5.63 81.49 8.46
CA ILE A 563 5.15 80.21 7.92
C ILE A 563 5.26 80.21 6.38
N GLU A 564 4.84 81.30 5.73
CA GLU A 564 4.93 81.44 4.26
C GLU A 564 6.37 81.51 3.78
N ALA A 565 7.26 82.18 4.50
CA ALA A 565 8.69 82.24 4.18
C ALA A 565 9.34 80.85 4.19
N VAL A 566 9.04 80.01 5.19
CA VAL A 566 9.56 78.64 5.28
C VAL A 566 8.90 77.71 4.26
N ARG A 567 7.58 77.83 4.06
CA ARG A 567 6.83 76.99 3.10
C ARG A 567 7.23 77.27 1.65
N SER A 568 7.54 78.52 1.31
CA SER A 568 8.00 78.91 -0.03
C SER A 568 9.48 78.60 -0.28
N GLY A 569 10.21 78.08 0.72
CA GLY A 569 11.64 77.81 0.64
C GLY A 569 12.51 79.08 0.64
N ARG A 570 11.94 80.24 0.97
CA ARG A 570 12.69 81.50 1.11
C ARG A 570 13.64 81.46 2.29
N GLU A 571 13.23 80.80 3.37
CA GLU A 571 14.03 80.56 4.57
C GLU A 571 14.01 79.07 4.91
N ALA A 572 15.16 78.52 5.33
CA ALA A 572 15.23 77.13 5.78
C ALA A 572 14.53 76.91 7.14
N GLN A 573 14.56 77.95 7.98
CA GLN A 573 13.96 77.97 9.30
C GLN A 573 13.66 79.42 9.68
N ALA A 574 12.49 79.68 10.27
CA ALA A 574 12.10 80.97 10.81
C ALA A 574 11.86 80.86 12.31
N GLY A 575 12.36 81.84 13.07
CA GLY A 575 12.20 81.90 14.52
C GLY A 575 11.51 83.19 14.93
N GLN A 576 10.52 83.11 15.82
CA GLN A 576 9.82 84.27 16.34
C GLN A 576 9.47 84.09 17.81
N THR A 577 9.69 85.13 18.62
CA THR A 577 9.29 85.14 20.02
C THR A 577 8.05 85.99 20.18
N LEU A 578 6.99 85.41 20.75
CA LEU A 578 5.70 86.05 20.92
C LEU A 578 5.25 85.96 22.39
N GLU A 579 4.59 87.01 22.87
CA GLU A 579 3.82 86.91 24.11
C GLU A 579 2.54 86.10 23.84
N ALA A 580 2.31 85.07 24.65
CA ALA A 580 1.15 84.21 24.57
C ALA A 580 0.52 84.02 25.95
N VAL A 581 -0.72 83.54 25.96
CA VAL A 581 -1.46 83.22 27.18
C VAL A 581 -1.66 81.71 27.24
N ASP A 582 -1.17 81.07 28.31
CA ASP A 582 -1.40 79.64 28.53
C ASP A 582 -2.86 79.36 28.96
N ARG A 583 -3.26 78.09 28.97
CA ARG A 583 -4.62 77.66 29.39
C ARG A 583 -5.01 78.08 30.82
N ARG A 584 -4.06 78.51 31.65
CA ARG A 584 -4.28 78.98 33.03
C ARG A 584 -4.36 80.51 33.11
N GLY A 585 -4.33 81.21 31.98
CA GLY A 585 -4.35 82.67 31.90
C GLY A 585 -3.01 83.33 32.23
N ARG A 586 -1.91 82.57 32.32
CA ARG A 586 -0.58 83.12 32.59
C ARG A 586 0.04 83.63 31.28
N ARG A 587 0.61 84.83 31.33
CA ARG A 587 1.43 85.37 30.24
C ARG A 587 2.76 84.63 30.20
N ILE A 588 3.04 84.00 29.06
CA ILE A 588 4.29 83.31 28.77
C ILE A 588 4.95 83.98 27.57
N LEU A 589 6.27 84.01 27.57
CA LEU A 589 7.06 84.38 26.40
C LEU A 589 7.41 83.09 25.67
N CYS A 590 6.77 82.88 24.52
CA CYS A 590 6.88 81.66 23.73
C CYS A 590 7.81 81.91 22.54
N GLU A 591 8.95 81.21 22.53
CA GLU A 591 9.84 81.14 21.38
C GLU A 591 9.34 80.04 20.43
N ILE A 592 9.16 80.38 19.17
CA ILE A 592 8.53 79.53 18.15
C ILE A 592 9.50 79.38 17.00
N THR A 593 9.88 78.15 16.71
CA THR A 593 10.75 77.80 15.61
C THR A 593 9.98 77.01 14.56
N MET A 594 10.08 77.42 13.31
CA MET A 594 9.31 76.88 12.19
C MET A 594 10.28 76.35 11.15
N SER A 595 10.13 75.10 10.76
CA SER A 595 11.03 74.42 9.83
C SER A 595 10.23 73.61 8.81
N ALA A 596 10.75 73.48 7.59
CA ALA A 596 10.11 72.70 6.55
C ALA A 596 10.26 71.19 6.83
N LEU A 597 9.16 70.44 6.74
CA LEU A 597 9.19 68.98 6.73
C LEU A 597 9.43 68.50 5.30
N MET A 598 10.62 67.96 5.03
CA MET A 598 11.03 67.47 3.71
C MET A 598 10.90 65.95 3.61
N ASP A 599 10.50 65.46 2.45
CA ASP A 599 10.57 64.04 2.08
C ASP A 599 11.99 63.65 1.59
N GLU A 600 12.30 62.36 1.43
CA GLU A 600 13.61 61.86 0.97
C GLU A 600 14.05 62.46 -0.39
N GLY A 601 13.07 62.83 -1.23
CA GLY A 601 13.28 63.52 -2.50
C GLY A 601 13.34 65.07 -2.42
N GLN A 602 13.54 65.66 -1.23
CA GLN A 602 13.53 67.12 -0.97
C GLN A 602 12.23 67.84 -1.39
N ARG A 603 11.11 67.13 -1.42
CA ARG A 603 9.79 67.74 -1.61
C ARG A 603 9.23 68.18 -0.27
N HIS A 604 8.69 69.40 -0.21
CA HIS A 604 7.98 69.90 0.96
C HIS A 604 6.74 69.03 1.23
N ARG A 605 6.74 68.31 2.35
CA ARG A 605 5.64 67.49 2.84
C ARG A 605 4.76 68.25 3.83
N GLY A 606 5.31 69.26 4.48
CA GLY A 606 4.62 70.03 5.52
C GLY A 606 5.55 70.98 6.28
N LEU A 607 5.17 71.33 7.51
CA LEU A 607 5.89 72.24 8.39
C LEU A 607 5.96 71.65 9.81
N VAL A 608 7.08 71.84 10.52
CA VAL A 608 7.22 71.51 11.94
C VAL A 608 7.37 72.81 12.73
N LEU A 609 6.50 72.98 13.73
CA LEU A 609 6.49 74.08 14.68
C LEU A 609 6.98 73.58 16.04
N LEU A 610 8.02 74.20 16.56
CA LEU A 610 8.60 73.95 17.87
C LEU A 610 8.32 75.15 18.78
N PHE A 611 7.72 74.91 19.94
CA PHE A 611 7.36 75.93 20.93
C PHE A 611 8.18 75.75 22.21
N LYS A 612 8.80 76.82 22.71
CA LYS A 612 9.58 76.81 23.96
C LYS A 612 9.14 77.98 24.85
N ASP A 613 8.82 77.69 26.12
CA ASP A 613 8.60 78.73 27.12
C ASP A 613 9.95 79.22 27.66
N VAL A 614 10.32 80.46 27.32
CA VAL A 614 11.58 81.11 27.71
C VAL A 614 11.40 82.15 28.82
N THR A 615 10.21 82.21 29.43
CA THR A 615 9.87 83.22 30.45
C THR A 615 10.83 83.21 31.65
N GLY A 616 11.26 82.03 32.08
CA GLY A 616 12.15 81.86 33.23
C GLY A 616 13.62 82.21 32.94
N GLU A 617 14.13 81.82 31.77
CA GLU A 617 15.50 82.11 31.32
C GLU A 617 15.69 83.62 31.17
N ASN A 618 14.75 84.30 30.51
CA ASN A 618 14.82 85.74 30.28
C ASN A 618 14.84 86.55 31.60
N ARG A 619 14.09 86.12 32.62
CA ARG A 619 14.09 86.77 33.96
C ARG A 619 15.41 86.58 34.72
N ARG A 620 16.06 85.43 34.60
CA ARG A 620 17.35 85.16 35.26
C ARG A 620 18.47 85.98 34.65
N ASP A 621 18.48 86.11 33.32
CA ASP A 621 19.48 86.91 32.61
C ASP A 621 19.41 88.40 32.97
N GLU A 622 18.21 88.96 33.13
CA GLU A 622 18.04 90.33 33.60
C GLU A 622 18.58 90.53 35.03
N PHE A 623 18.36 89.57 35.91
CA PHE A 623 18.80 89.64 37.31
C PHE A 623 20.34 89.58 37.44
N SER A 624 21.01 88.72 36.67
CA SER A 624 22.48 88.64 36.65
C SER A 624 23.12 89.94 36.17
N ARG A 625 22.56 90.59 35.14
CA ARG A 625 23.03 91.92 34.66
C ARG A 625 22.83 93.03 35.70
N TYR A 626 21.82 92.91 36.56
CA TYR A 626 21.59 93.86 37.65
C TYR A 626 22.68 93.77 38.74
N LEU A 627 23.02 92.55 39.21
CA LEU A 627 24.07 92.31 40.21
C LEU A 627 25.46 92.78 39.76
N GLY A 628 25.84 92.51 38.50
CA GLY A 628 27.13 92.94 37.94
C GLY A 628 27.33 94.47 37.97
N ARG A 629 26.25 95.25 37.76
CA ARG A 629 26.31 96.72 37.84
C ARG A 629 26.54 97.25 39.26
N ILE A 630 26.02 96.57 40.28
CA ILE A 630 26.15 96.99 41.69
C ILE A 630 27.58 96.75 42.17
N MET A 631 28.12 95.54 41.97
CA MET A 631 29.46 95.19 42.46
C MET A 631 30.59 96.01 41.80
N GLY A 632 30.45 96.35 40.51
CA GLY A 632 31.44 97.14 39.79
C GLY A 632 31.66 98.56 40.33
N ARG A 633 30.65 99.17 40.98
CA ARG A 633 30.67 100.57 41.47
C ARG A 633 30.90 100.72 42.97
N ALA A 634 31.18 99.64 43.71
CA ALA A 634 31.40 99.71 45.16
C ALA A 634 32.68 100.50 45.53
N LEU A 635 32.64 101.19 46.68
CA LEU A 635 33.77 101.99 47.20
C LEU A 635 34.89 101.13 47.84
N ASN A 636 34.54 99.96 48.38
CA ASN A 636 35.51 98.99 48.86
C ASN A 636 36.24 98.37 47.67
N GLU A 637 37.49 97.98 47.88
CA GLU A 637 38.30 97.38 46.83
C GLU A 637 37.98 95.90 46.74
N ILE A 638 37.53 95.45 45.57
CA ILE A 638 37.18 94.04 45.34
C ILE A 638 38.09 93.51 44.24
N TYR A 639 38.83 92.46 44.60
CA TYR A 639 39.74 91.78 43.70
C TYR A 639 39.21 90.37 43.41
N PHE A 640 39.22 89.98 42.15
CA PHE A 640 38.98 88.61 41.72
C PHE A 640 40.30 88.08 41.18
N LEU A 641 40.80 86.99 41.76
CA LEU A 641 42.12 86.46 41.53
C LEU A 641 42.02 85.01 41.06
N ASP A 642 42.95 84.59 40.21
CA ASP A 642 43.19 83.18 39.93
C ASP A 642 43.82 82.52 41.18
N PRO A 643 43.22 81.47 41.76
CA PRO A 643 43.73 80.84 42.97
C PRO A 643 45.11 80.17 42.81
N ALA A 644 45.49 79.75 41.61
CA ALA A 644 46.78 79.11 41.35
C ALA A 644 47.91 80.14 41.19
N THR A 645 47.63 81.22 40.45
CA THR A 645 48.64 82.22 40.09
C THR A 645 48.61 83.47 40.96
N LEU A 646 47.54 83.68 41.73
CA LEU A 646 47.23 84.91 42.48
C LEU A 646 47.22 86.18 41.60
N ARG A 647 46.97 86.00 40.31
CA ARG A 647 46.91 87.07 39.33
C ARG A 647 45.52 87.68 39.30
N PHE A 648 45.40 89.00 39.10
CA PHE A 648 44.08 89.64 38.99
C PHE A 648 43.38 89.22 37.70
N THR A 649 42.16 88.71 37.84
CA THR A 649 41.25 88.36 36.75
C THR A 649 40.23 89.46 36.53
N LEU A 650 39.75 90.09 37.61
CA LEU A 650 38.83 91.22 37.56
C LEU A 650 39.03 92.11 38.79
N THR A 651 38.86 93.42 38.65
CA THR A 651 38.83 94.37 39.78
C THR A 651 37.72 95.37 39.58
N ASN A 652 37.09 95.79 40.68
CA ASN A 652 36.05 96.83 40.61
C ASN A 652 36.66 98.25 40.45
N GLU A 653 35.83 99.25 40.15
CA GLU A 653 36.32 100.62 39.96
C GLU A 653 36.99 101.20 41.22
N GLY A 654 36.54 100.79 42.41
CA GLY A 654 37.13 101.20 43.69
C GLY A 654 38.59 100.78 43.84
N ALA A 655 38.89 99.52 43.53
CA ALA A 655 40.24 98.95 43.47
C ALA A 655 41.15 99.72 42.49
N GLN A 656 40.69 99.95 41.27
CA GLN A 656 41.46 100.66 40.24
C GLN A 656 41.83 102.10 40.69
N LYS A 657 40.87 102.82 41.26
CA LYS A 657 41.08 104.19 41.73
C LYS A 657 42.04 104.27 42.91
N LYS A 658 41.92 103.38 43.89
CA LYS A 658 42.75 103.41 45.10
C LYS A 658 44.16 102.88 44.86
N LEU A 659 44.32 101.82 44.09
CA LEU A 659 45.64 101.30 43.73
C LEU A 659 46.36 102.18 42.70
N GLY A 660 45.62 102.94 41.89
CA GLY A 660 46.18 103.83 40.87
C GLY A 660 46.57 103.12 39.56
N TYR A 661 46.05 101.92 39.32
CA TYR A 661 46.27 101.13 38.11
C TYR A 661 44.98 101.01 37.29
N THR A 662 45.09 100.88 35.97
CA THR A 662 43.96 100.52 35.10
C THR A 662 43.64 99.03 35.21
N ALA A 663 42.42 98.61 34.83
CA ALA A 663 42.02 97.19 34.81
C ALA A 663 43.04 96.30 34.07
N GLN A 664 43.49 96.73 32.88
CA GLN A 664 44.47 96.00 32.06
C GLN A 664 45.85 95.91 32.70
N GLN A 665 46.26 96.92 33.47
CA GLN A 665 47.52 96.88 34.21
C GLN A 665 47.42 95.90 35.38
N LEU A 666 46.31 95.91 36.11
CA LEU A 666 46.08 94.98 37.23
C LEU A 666 46.07 93.52 36.75
N GLU A 667 45.48 93.23 35.59
CA GLU A 667 45.50 91.89 34.99
C GLU A 667 46.92 91.37 34.70
N LEU A 668 47.95 92.22 34.65
CA LEU A 668 49.35 91.81 34.49
C LEU A 668 50.08 91.61 35.83
N LEU A 669 49.47 92.02 36.94
CA LEU A 669 50.04 91.96 38.28
C LEU A 669 49.51 90.75 39.07
N THR A 670 50.26 90.37 40.09
CA THR A 670 49.86 89.40 41.11
C THR A 670 49.61 90.09 42.43
N LEU A 671 48.81 89.47 43.32
CA LEU A 671 48.50 90.05 44.62
C LEU A 671 49.75 90.50 45.42
N PRO A 672 50.87 89.75 45.46
CA PRO A 672 52.09 90.21 46.14
C PRO A 672 52.68 91.51 45.57
N ASP A 673 52.47 91.81 44.28
CA ASP A 673 53.03 93.02 43.65
C ASP A 673 52.41 94.31 44.20
N VAL A 674 51.23 94.22 44.81
CA VAL A 674 50.55 95.35 45.49
C VAL A 674 50.68 95.28 47.02
N LEU A 675 51.31 94.26 47.59
CA LEU A 675 51.57 94.14 49.02
C LEU A 675 53.01 94.57 49.34
N SER A 676 53.19 95.53 50.24
CA SER A 676 54.53 96.00 50.59
C SER A 676 55.27 94.98 51.47
N GLY A 677 56.41 94.49 50.99
CA GLY A 677 57.34 93.67 51.78
C GLY A 677 56.93 92.21 52.00
N VAL A 678 55.93 91.69 51.26
CA VAL A 678 55.46 90.30 51.39
C VAL A 678 55.81 89.50 50.13
N SER A 679 56.48 88.35 50.28
CA SER A 679 56.81 87.49 49.13
C SER A 679 55.61 86.65 48.68
N ILE A 680 55.64 86.13 47.45
CA ILE A 680 54.58 85.25 46.94
C ILE A 680 54.44 83.96 47.75
N ASP A 681 55.54 83.44 48.30
CA ASP A 681 55.54 82.24 49.13
C ASP A 681 54.90 82.53 50.50
N ASP A 682 55.12 83.73 51.05
CA ASP A 682 54.45 84.18 52.28
C ASP A 682 52.94 84.33 52.08
N VAL A 683 52.51 84.96 50.97
CA VAL A 683 51.08 85.08 50.63
C VAL A 683 50.46 83.70 50.43
N ARG A 684 51.13 82.79 49.73
CA ARG A 684 50.61 81.41 49.56
C ARG A 684 50.52 80.66 50.87
N ALA A 685 51.49 80.80 51.77
CA ALA A 685 51.44 80.19 53.10
C ALA A 685 50.28 80.76 53.93
N MET A 686 50.03 82.06 53.85
CA MET A 686 48.87 82.69 54.49
C MET A 686 47.56 82.17 53.91
N LEU A 687 47.45 82.02 52.59
CA LEU A 687 46.23 81.58 51.91
C LEU A 687 46.01 80.06 51.90
N ALA A 688 47.02 79.25 52.25
CA ALA A 688 46.94 77.79 52.27
C ALA A 688 45.69 77.25 52.99
N PRO A 689 45.25 77.78 54.15
CA PRO A 689 44.04 77.29 54.80
C PRO A 689 42.75 77.45 53.98
N VAL A 690 42.66 78.49 53.13
CA VAL A 690 41.50 78.76 52.27
C VAL A 690 41.63 78.01 50.94
N LEU A 691 42.85 77.90 50.40
CA LEU A 691 43.13 77.13 49.19
C LEU A 691 42.92 75.61 49.40
N ASP A 692 43.31 75.09 50.55
CA ASP A 692 43.11 73.69 50.97
C ASP A 692 41.71 73.45 51.58
N ARG A 693 40.84 74.47 51.57
CA ARG A 693 39.45 74.46 52.07
C ARG A 693 39.29 74.11 53.56
N THR A 694 40.35 74.21 54.36
CA THR A 694 40.28 74.01 55.82
C THR A 694 39.58 75.17 56.54
N LYS A 695 39.53 76.36 55.94
CA LYS A 695 38.76 77.53 56.39
C LYS A 695 37.94 78.11 55.23
N SER A 696 36.78 78.68 55.55
CA SER A 696 35.87 79.30 54.58
C SER A 696 36.30 80.69 54.13
N GLU A 697 36.99 81.43 55.00
CA GLU A 697 37.55 82.75 54.70
C GLU A 697 38.84 82.96 55.51
N ILE A 698 39.67 83.89 55.06
CA ILE A 698 40.82 84.37 55.81
C ILE A 698 40.85 85.89 55.83
N VAL A 699 41.11 86.44 57.01
CA VAL A 699 41.26 87.87 57.22
C VAL A 699 42.66 88.13 57.76
N PHE A 700 43.38 89.05 57.15
CA PHE A 700 44.69 89.48 57.63
C PHE A 700 44.90 90.97 57.39
N GLU A 701 45.66 91.60 58.28
CA GLU A 701 46.10 92.98 58.12
C GLU A 701 47.44 93.00 57.37
N THR A 702 47.57 93.90 56.40
CA THR A 702 48.77 94.08 55.58
C THR A 702 48.91 95.54 55.18
N VAL A 703 50.01 95.88 54.52
CA VAL A 703 50.24 97.21 53.95
C VAL A 703 50.18 97.08 52.44
N ILE A 704 49.28 97.84 51.82
CA ILE A 704 49.11 97.86 50.37
C ILE A 704 49.90 99.03 49.80
N GLN A 705 50.63 98.78 48.72
CA GLN A 705 51.38 99.77 47.99
C GLN A 705 50.66 100.14 46.69
N THR A 706 50.45 101.42 46.48
CA THR A 706 49.84 101.98 45.26
C THR A 706 50.89 102.18 44.15
N ALA A 707 50.42 102.42 42.92
CA ALA A 707 51.27 102.69 41.76
C ALA A 707 52.24 103.88 41.95
N ASP A 708 51.85 104.88 42.74
CA ASP A 708 52.68 106.04 43.11
C ASP A 708 53.58 105.79 44.33
N ARG A 709 53.73 104.52 44.74
CA ARG A 709 54.53 104.05 45.89
C ARG A 709 54.09 104.59 47.24
N LYS A 710 52.84 105.03 47.39
CA LYS A 710 52.26 105.30 48.70
C LYS A 710 51.83 104.00 49.34
N GLU A 711 51.92 103.94 50.65
CA GLU A 711 51.55 102.77 51.44
C GLU A 711 50.41 103.14 52.38
N TYR A 712 49.42 102.26 52.46
CA TYR A 712 48.31 102.37 53.41
C TYR A 712 48.02 101.02 54.07
N PRO A 713 47.70 101.01 55.37
CA PRO A 713 47.34 99.78 56.07
C PRO A 713 45.94 99.33 55.63
N ALA A 714 45.80 98.06 55.26
CA ALA A 714 44.55 97.47 54.81
C ALA A 714 44.26 96.14 55.52
N GLU A 715 42.99 95.89 55.78
CA GLU A 715 42.47 94.58 56.17
C GLU A 715 41.96 93.89 54.91
N VAL A 716 42.49 92.72 54.61
CA VAL A 716 42.16 91.92 53.42
C VAL A 716 41.38 90.70 53.89
N CYS A 717 40.12 90.58 53.46
CA CYS A 717 39.31 89.39 53.63
C CYS A 717 39.26 88.62 52.31
N MET A 718 39.64 87.34 52.31
CA MET A 718 39.69 86.51 51.11
C MET A 718 38.89 85.22 51.27
N GLN A 719 38.16 84.87 50.22
CA GLN A 719 37.36 83.65 50.14
C GLN A 719 37.53 82.98 48.78
N LEU A 720 37.70 81.66 48.79
CA LEU A 720 37.79 80.85 47.58
C LEU A 720 36.41 80.33 47.19
N PHE A 721 35.99 80.63 45.96
CA PHE A 721 34.81 80.08 45.32
C PHE A 721 35.26 78.94 44.40
N ALA A 722 35.46 77.78 45.00
CA ALA A 722 36.10 76.64 44.35
C ALA A 722 35.14 75.81 43.47
N ASP A 723 33.84 76.05 43.59
CA ASP A 723 32.81 75.38 42.79
C ASP A 723 32.50 76.13 41.47
N GLU A 724 33.03 77.34 41.30
CA GLU A 724 32.98 78.10 40.05
C GLU A 724 34.01 77.56 39.04
N HIS A 725 33.71 77.70 37.74
CA HIS A 725 34.54 77.12 36.67
C HIS A 725 34.94 78.21 35.65
N PRO A 726 36.17 78.76 35.70
CA PRO A 726 37.28 78.38 36.57
C PRO A 726 37.11 78.85 38.03
N PRO A 727 37.76 78.18 39.01
CA PRO A 727 37.67 78.55 40.42
C PRO A 727 38.26 79.95 40.63
N ILE A 728 37.63 80.74 41.50
CA ILE A 728 37.98 82.16 41.66
C ILE A 728 38.17 82.51 43.13
N LEU A 729 39.24 83.26 43.41
CA LEU A 729 39.56 83.74 44.75
C LEU A 729 39.15 85.21 44.84
N VAL A 730 38.20 85.54 45.71
CA VAL A 730 37.69 86.89 45.86
C VAL A 730 38.30 87.52 47.10
N ALA A 731 38.89 88.70 46.95
CA ALA A 731 39.37 89.52 48.06
C ALA A 731 38.52 90.79 48.18
N ILE A 732 38.10 91.10 49.40
CA ILE A 732 37.52 92.38 49.77
C ILE A 732 38.51 93.08 50.67
N VAL A 733 38.95 94.26 50.25
CA VAL A 733 40.00 95.03 50.92
C VAL A 733 39.43 96.31 51.49
N HIS A 734 39.73 96.52 52.77
CA HIS A 734 39.30 97.67 53.52
C HIS A 734 40.50 98.49 54.00
N ASP A 735 40.54 99.76 53.61
CA ASP A 735 41.56 100.71 54.08
C ASP A 735 41.31 101.06 55.55
N THR A 736 42.28 100.77 56.41
CA THR A 736 42.18 100.95 57.86
C THR A 736 42.91 102.20 58.36
N THR A 737 43.37 103.07 57.46
CA THR A 737 44.16 104.26 57.81
C THR A 737 43.51 105.14 58.88
N GLU A 738 42.21 105.44 58.78
CA GLU A 738 41.49 106.21 59.80
C GLU A 738 41.34 105.43 61.12
N ARG A 739 41.06 104.13 61.04
CA ARG A 739 40.89 103.26 62.22
C ARG A 739 42.18 103.12 63.02
N GLN A 740 43.33 103.04 62.36
CA GLN A 740 44.63 102.99 63.02
C GLN A 740 45.04 104.35 63.61
N ARG A 741 44.74 105.48 62.94
CA ARG A 741 44.95 106.83 63.50
C ARG A 741 44.17 107.07 64.79
N LEU A 742 42.93 106.56 64.89
CA LEU A 742 42.09 106.67 66.08
C LEU A 742 42.51 105.76 67.25
N LYS A 743 43.31 104.71 67.00
CA LYS A 743 43.84 103.81 68.05
C LYS A 743 45.20 104.28 68.59
N ALA A 744 45.92 105.12 67.85
CA ALA A 744 47.27 105.58 68.19
C ALA A 744 47.33 106.99 68.81
N GLY A 745 46.20 107.72 68.83
CA GLY A 745 46.01 108.97 69.59
C GLY A 745 45.06 108.76 70.75
#